data_AF-A0A667YKH2-F1
#
_entry.id   AF-A0A667YKH2-F1
#
_cell.length_a   1.000
_cell.length_b   1.000
_cell.length_c   1.000
_cell.angle_alpha   90.00
_cell.angle_beta   90.00
_cell.angle_gamma   90.00
#
_symmetry.space_group_name_H-M   'P 1'
#
loop_
_entity.id
_entity.type
_entity.pdbx_description
1 polymer ?
#
loop_
_entity_poly.entity_id
_entity_poly.type
_entity_poly.pdbx_seq_one_letter_code
_entity_poly.pdbx_strand_id
1 'polypeptide(L)'
;AFISRSQQLSDMVTSDPEIVGEIKDLFNKVRTYTKPPNGEWCIPDPNVALRHPAEEHCQLQALKASLNAVKNQLSDKAVEVWHQHTNSTNRAGKVIAAVRSAANAEICTQAWCKFYEILGTFQLLPEEAIQSGELNTVHLCEAPGAFITALNHYIKTREHTRYCDWSWTANTLNPYHEANGGNTTIADDRLIANTLPWWFFGSDNTGNIMNQKHLLELQAFVGNTHQVSMVTADGSFDCQENPDEQEALVASLHYCEAVAALLLLSPGGSFVLKMFTMYEHSSVCLLYLLNCCFRSVSVFKPATSKAGNSEVYVVCLNYDGKDAVRPLLSKLIRNYGPHLADREALFQNSLIPPSFLEQHEQVCSYFYTLQVETIRENLQLFENMSAEQRQRLDYIREYTVQEYLHRFQVSCLRRVQWVSRNTVSPACCSVTAGRPLGQRKQMGSFNERRELQTLSWRERVERGCHATWIQRHCTEASGRDCVLEGPLTECDIDSWYVIVGPALPTVRNSPFCEGGLLNHLNEALLQTAEGSAAAWAHVPPCDSCHVICATSMLSEVAALCSSTAPNLNGGNKVKRQCLVFGSGSVWSACQGQIGDLVINLSAEPSFPRYGCITLHDGEPLYQQELLSRVVFSLQNLNSGDALLLPLFSALTRVTAAIILCLHLSFRLVTFRCPPPSGLVGTVLVCIGFCPEAAAQILPLLIDVHKRMSELKQVLQFVPMEEILTGGLTEFLWAMNCEIVQQKLHLLMQA
;
A
#
# COMPACT_ATOMS: atom_id res chain seq x y z
N ALA A 1 28.49 -7.75 27.49
CA ALA A 1 29.15 -7.06 26.34
C ALA A 1 28.54 -5.68 26.06
N PHE A 2 27.20 -5.54 25.94
CA PHE A 2 26.54 -4.24 25.74
C PHE A 2 26.71 -3.28 26.94
N ILE A 3 26.58 -3.79 28.16
CA ILE A 3 26.69 -3.00 29.41
C ILE A 3 28.12 -2.47 29.64
N SER A 4 29.15 -3.25 29.35
CA SER A 4 30.54 -2.84 29.56
C SER A 4 31.03 -1.81 28.53
N ARG A 5 30.55 -1.88 27.27
CA ARG A 5 30.77 -0.82 26.27
C ARG A 5 29.98 0.45 26.59
N SER A 6 28.77 0.30 27.13
CA SER A 6 27.92 1.43 27.55
C SER A 6 28.55 2.25 28.68
N GLN A 7 29.24 1.61 29.64
CA GLN A 7 29.94 2.31 30.73
C GLN A 7 31.17 3.08 30.25
N GLN A 8 32.01 2.49 29.37
CA GLN A 8 33.18 3.19 28.83
C GLN A 8 32.82 4.37 27.90
N LEU A 9 31.69 4.32 27.18
CA LEU A 9 31.19 5.46 26.39
C LEU A 9 30.49 6.54 27.25
N SER A 10 29.79 6.13 28.32
CA SER A 10 29.17 7.01 29.32
C SER A 10 30.20 7.97 29.94
N ASP A 11 31.39 7.46 30.27
CA ASP A 11 32.42 8.24 30.97
C ASP A 11 33.20 9.20 30.05
N MET A 12 33.14 9.02 28.72
CA MET A 12 33.81 9.89 27.73
C MET A 12 32.92 11.01 27.17
N VAL A 13 31.59 10.86 27.19
CA VAL A 13 30.63 11.84 26.65
C VAL A 13 29.98 12.68 27.75
N THR A 14 29.98 12.21 29.00
CA THR A 14 29.72 13.10 30.16
C THR A 14 30.70 14.28 30.22
N SER A 15 31.79 14.26 29.43
CA SER A 15 32.79 15.33 29.32
C SER A 15 32.75 16.21 28.07
N ASP A 16 31.89 15.99 27.06
CA ASP A 16 31.82 16.86 25.87
C ASP A 16 30.48 17.64 25.80
N PRO A 17 30.44 18.90 26.26
CA PRO A 17 29.24 19.73 26.28
C PRO A 17 28.63 19.98 24.90
N GLU A 18 29.43 19.97 23.84
CA GLU A 18 28.95 20.24 22.48
C GLU A 18 28.08 19.10 21.95
N ILE A 19 28.50 17.84 22.20
CA ILE A 19 27.72 16.64 21.81
C ILE A 19 26.38 16.62 22.52
N VAL A 20 26.37 16.90 23.83
CA VAL A 20 25.14 16.93 24.64
C VAL A 20 24.21 18.04 24.15
N GLY A 21 24.75 19.22 23.83
CA GLY A 21 24.00 20.33 23.24
C GLY A 21 23.36 19.96 21.91
N GLU A 22 24.14 19.39 20.99
CA GLU A 22 23.68 18.95 19.67
C GLU A 22 22.53 17.93 19.75
N ILE A 23 22.62 16.97 20.67
CA ILE A 23 21.59 15.94 20.86
C ILE A 23 20.34 16.53 21.52
N LYS A 24 20.50 17.46 22.47
CA LYS A 24 19.39 18.19 23.04
C LYS A 24 18.64 18.98 21.95
N ASP A 25 19.35 19.65 21.06
CA ASP A 25 18.76 20.40 19.95
C ASP A 25 18.04 19.46 18.96
N LEU A 26 18.63 18.29 18.69
CA LEU A 26 18.05 17.27 17.83
C LEU A 26 16.64 16.83 18.28
N PHE A 27 16.39 16.72 19.58
CA PHE A 27 15.08 16.31 20.12
C PHE A 27 14.12 17.48 20.44
N ASN A 28 14.55 18.74 20.26
CA ASN A 28 13.76 19.92 20.63
C ASN A 28 13.41 20.81 19.43
N LYS A 29 13.36 20.23 18.22
CA LYS A 29 12.91 20.88 16.98
C LYS A 29 11.38 21.08 16.95
N VAL A 30 10.88 21.91 17.85
CA VAL A 30 9.46 22.25 18.01
C VAL A 30 9.25 23.76 17.96
N ARG A 31 8.15 24.19 17.34
CA ARG A 31 7.65 25.57 17.44
C ARG A 31 6.15 25.54 17.69
N THR A 32 5.70 26.28 18.70
CA THR A 32 4.29 26.35 19.12
C THR A 32 3.75 27.73 18.80
N TYR A 33 2.58 27.79 18.17
CA TYR A 33 1.86 29.04 17.95
C TYR A 33 1.31 29.57 19.28
N THR A 34 1.46 30.86 19.51
CA THR A 34 0.98 31.54 20.72
C THR A 34 -0.22 32.41 20.37
N LYS A 35 -1.41 31.99 20.80
CA LYS A 35 -2.64 32.75 20.59
C LYS A 35 -2.57 34.09 21.35
N PRO A 36 -2.88 35.22 20.70
CA PRO A 36 -3.00 36.51 21.36
C PRO A 36 -4.07 36.50 22.47
N PRO A 37 -3.82 37.13 23.64
CA PRO A 37 -4.78 37.16 24.75
C PRO A 37 -6.06 37.96 24.45
N ASN A 38 -6.03 38.80 23.42
CA ASN A 38 -7.18 39.58 22.96
C ASN A 38 -8.22 38.74 22.18
N GLY A 39 -7.96 37.46 21.91
CA GLY A 39 -8.89 36.59 21.18
C GLY A 39 -9.00 36.88 19.68
N GLU A 40 -8.01 37.56 19.09
CA GLU A 40 -7.99 37.92 17.66
C GLU A 40 -8.08 36.71 16.72
N TRP A 41 -7.56 35.55 17.14
CA TRP A 41 -7.60 34.33 16.34
C TRP A 41 -8.92 33.61 16.57
N CYS A 42 -9.87 33.81 15.66
CA CYS A 42 -11.20 33.22 15.71
C CYS A 42 -11.56 32.55 14.38
N ILE A 43 -12.48 31.58 14.44
CA ILE A 43 -12.98 30.85 13.27
C ILE A 43 -13.56 31.86 12.26
N PRO A 44 -13.06 31.91 11.00
CA PRO A 44 -13.56 32.85 10.00
C PRO A 44 -15.04 32.62 9.65
N ASP A 45 -15.72 33.69 9.21
CA ASP A 45 -17.11 33.61 8.78
C ASP A 45 -17.27 32.61 7.61
N PRO A 46 -18.11 31.56 7.76
CA PRO A 46 -18.38 30.61 6.69
C PRO A 46 -18.87 31.25 5.39
N ASN A 47 -19.48 32.43 5.43
CA ASN A 47 -19.99 33.09 4.24
C ASN A 47 -18.87 33.61 3.33
N VAL A 48 -17.68 33.89 3.87
CA VAL A 48 -16.54 34.43 3.11
C VAL A 48 -15.47 33.38 2.78
N ALA A 49 -15.42 32.26 3.50
CA ALA A 49 -14.53 31.14 3.20
C ALA A 49 -14.80 30.56 1.79
N LEU A 50 -13.81 30.02 1.06
CA LEU A 50 -14.00 29.39 -0.26
C LEU A 50 -14.80 30.31 -1.22
N ARG A 51 -14.28 31.51 -1.48
CA ARG A 51 -14.85 32.50 -2.43
C ARG A 51 -13.82 33.29 -3.25
N HIS A 52 -12.55 33.17 -2.91
CA HIS A 52 -11.46 33.96 -3.49
C HIS A 52 -10.37 33.03 -4.00
N PRO A 53 -9.61 33.41 -5.03
CA PRO A 53 -8.45 32.64 -5.46
C PRO A 53 -7.37 32.62 -4.37
N ALA A 54 -6.47 31.64 -4.44
CA ALA A 54 -5.30 31.58 -3.58
C ALA A 54 -4.39 32.81 -3.80
N GLU A 55 -3.81 33.31 -2.72
CA GLU A 55 -2.94 34.49 -2.73
C GLU A 55 -1.51 34.10 -2.33
N GLU A 56 -0.52 34.58 -3.07
CA GLU A 56 0.88 34.33 -2.75
C GLU A 56 1.37 35.18 -1.57
N HIS A 57 2.10 34.53 -0.66
CA HIS A 57 2.81 35.20 0.44
C HIS A 57 4.26 35.41 0.02
N CYS A 58 4.65 36.65 -0.29
CA CYS A 58 5.94 36.95 -0.93
C CYS A 58 7.15 36.40 -0.15
N GLN A 59 7.14 36.49 1.19
CA GLN A 59 8.22 35.98 2.04
C GLN A 59 8.30 34.45 2.02
N LEU A 60 7.15 33.77 2.10
CA LEU A 60 7.08 32.31 2.06
C LEU A 60 7.49 31.77 0.68
N GLN A 61 7.09 32.44 -0.40
CA GLN A 61 7.52 32.07 -1.76
C GLN A 61 9.03 32.28 -1.98
N ALA A 62 9.63 33.28 -1.35
CA ALA A 62 11.09 33.42 -1.33
C ALA A 62 11.78 32.26 -0.59
N LEU A 63 11.21 31.79 0.52
CA LEU A 63 11.70 30.57 1.22
C LEU A 63 11.55 29.32 0.33
N LYS A 64 10.42 29.16 -0.36
CA LYS A 64 10.19 28.06 -1.33
C LYS A 64 11.28 28.05 -2.40
N ALA A 65 11.47 29.18 -3.10
CA ALA A 65 12.47 29.31 -4.16
C ALA A 65 13.88 29.01 -3.67
N SER A 66 14.25 29.56 -2.51
CA SER A 66 15.58 29.32 -1.91
C SER A 66 15.79 27.86 -1.52
N LEU A 67 14.80 27.22 -0.90
CA LEU A 67 14.89 25.81 -0.49
C LEU A 67 15.00 24.89 -1.71
N ASN A 68 14.20 25.13 -2.74
CA ASN A 68 14.24 24.34 -3.97
C ASN A 68 15.60 24.54 -4.69
N ALA A 69 16.18 25.74 -4.68
CA ALA A 69 17.54 25.96 -5.19
C ALA A 69 18.61 25.12 -4.44
N VAL A 70 18.46 24.91 -3.13
CA VAL A 70 19.34 24.04 -2.35
C VAL A 70 19.08 22.56 -2.64
N LYS A 71 17.81 22.13 -2.71
CA LYS A 71 17.42 20.75 -3.05
C LYS A 71 17.90 20.35 -4.45
N ASN A 72 17.86 21.27 -5.41
CA ASN A 72 18.29 21.04 -6.79
C ASN A 72 19.79 20.70 -6.91
N GLN A 73 20.62 21.00 -5.90
CA GLN A 73 22.02 20.54 -5.86
C GLN A 73 22.14 19.01 -5.67
N LEU A 74 21.04 18.34 -5.32
CA LEU A 74 20.97 16.90 -5.13
C LEU A 74 20.56 16.14 -6.40
N SER A 75 20.09 16.84 -7.44
CA SER A 75 19.43 16.22 -8.60
C SER A 75 20.32 15.28 -9.41
N ASP A 76 21.64 15.52 -9.41
CA ASP A 76 22.63 14.68 -10.10
C ASP A 76 23.25 13.59 -9.21
N LYS A 77 22.88 13.52 -7.92
CA LYS A 77 23.39 12.48 -7.03
C LYS A 77 22.61 11.18 -7.25
N ALA A 78 23.31 10.09 -7.54
CA ALA A 78 22.71 8.76 -7.59
C ALA A 78 22.01 8.45 -6.26
N VAL A 79 20.72 8.10 -6.32
CA VAL A 79 19.85 8.06 -5.16
C VAL A 79 20.30 7.03 -4.12
N GLU A 80 20.85 5.90 -4.55
CA GLU A 80 21.33 4.85 -3.63
C GLU A 80 22.59 5.27 -2.91
N VAL A 81 23.56 5.87 -3.62
CA VAL A 81 24.81 6.34 -3.03
C VAL A 81 24.53 7.49 -2.07
N TRP A 82 23.68 8.43 -2.48
CA TRP A 82 23.24 9.54 -1.63
C TRP A 82 22.45 9.05 -0.41
N HIS A 83 21.56 8.07 -0.56
CA HIS A 83 20.86 7.48 0.58
C HIS A 83 21.78 6.71 1.51
N GLN A 84 22.75 5.95 1.01
CA GLN A 84 23.77 5.31 1.84
C GLN A 84 24.53 6.34 2.66
N HIS A 85 25.00 7.43 2.02
CA HIS A 85 25.68 8.53 2.69
C HIS A 85 24.80 9.18 3.76
N THR A 86 23.62 9.67 3.39
CA THR A 86 22.71 10.34 4.32
C THR A 86 22.21 9.44 5.45
N ASN A 87 22.11 8.12 5.24
CA ASN A 87 21.82 7.17 6.31
C ASN A 87 23.01 7.02 7.28
N SER A 88 24.24 7.09 6.77
CA SER A 88 25.46 7.00 7.57
C SER A 88 25.75 8.27 8.39
N THR A 89 25.33 9.44 7.90
CA THR A 89 25.46 10.73 8.59
C THR A 89 24.24 11.07 9.44
N ASN A 90 23.12 10.37 9.28
CA ASN A 90 21.94 10.58 10.11
C ASN A 90 22.22 10.28 11.59
N ARG A 91 22.16 11.33 12.41
CA ARG A 91 22.34 11.31 13.87
C ARG A 91 21.40 10.32 14.57
N ALA A 92 20.16 10.20 14.12
CA ALA A 92 19.21 9.21 14.64
C ALA A 92 19.22 7.87 13.89
N GLY A 93 20.17 7.66 12.96
CA GLY A 93 20.17 6.52 12.03
C GLY A 93 20.30 5.14 12.69
N LYS A 94 20.78 5.07 13.95
CA LYS A 94 20.89 3.83 14.73
C LYS A 94 19.67 3.54 15.63
N VAL A 95 18.77 4.51 15.82
CA VAL A 95 17.63 4.41 16.77
C VAL A 95 16.70 3.25 16.42
N ILE A 96 16.30 3.11 15.16
CA ILE A 96 15.33 2.09 14.74
C ILE A 96 15.85 0.68 15.05
N ALA A 97 17.12 0.40 14.74
CA ALA A 97 17.74 -0.89 15.00
C ALA A 97 17.83 -1.17 16.51
N ALA A 98 18.16 -0.15 17.31
CA ALA A 98 18.22 -0.26 18.76
C ALA A 98 16.83 -0.51 19.37
N VAL A 99 15.79 0.21 18.93
CA VAL A 99 14.40 0.01 19.38
C VAL A 99 13.92 -1.40 19.03
N ARG A 100 14.16 -1.90 17.81
CA ARG A 100 13.84 -3.29 17.44
C ARG A 100 14.47 -4.30 18.40
N SER A 101 15.74 -4.10 18.74
CA SER A 101 16.48 -4.99 19.63
C SER A 101 16.04 -4.89 21.09
N ALA A 102 15.75 -3.69 21.59
CA ALA A 102 15.49 -3.45 23.01
C ALA A 102 14.00 -3.62 23.37
N ALA A 103 13.10 -3.28 22.46
CA ALA A 103 11.67 -3.11 22.73
C ALA A 103 10.81 -4.27 22.24
N ASN A 104 11.33 -5.13 21.35
CA ASN A 104 10.50 -6.11 20.62
C ASN A 104 9.27 -5.43 19.97
N ALA A 105 9.50 -4.27 19.36
CA ALA A 105 8.45 -3.41 18.81
C ALA A 105 7.88 -3.97 17.49
N GLU A 106 6.56 -4.10 17.45
CA GLU A 106 5.80 -4.58 16.30
C GLU A 106 5.79 -3.54 15.17
N ILE A 107 6.14 -3.96 13.93
CA ILE A 107 6.23 -3.06 12.75
C ILE A 107 7.08 -1.81 13.07
N CYS A 108 8.22 -2.01 13.73
CA CYS A 108 9.13 -0.93 14.09
C CYS A 108 9.81 -0.32 12.86
N THR A 109 9.13 0.60 12.18
CA THR A 109 9.62 1.40 11.05
C THR A 109 10.15 2.76 11.54
N GLN A 110 10.60 3.61 10.61
CA GLN A 110 10.93 4.99 10.95
C GLN A 110 9.68 5.75 11.42
N ALA A 111 8.51 5.53 10.81
CA ALA A 111 7.24 6.14 11.20
C ALA A 111 6.86 5.75 12.65
N TRP A 112 7.09 4.49 13.04
CA TRP A 112 6.91 4.03 14.42
C TRP A 112 7.72 4.90 15.41
N CYS A 113 9.02 5.09 15.13
CA CYS A 113 9.89 5.87 16.02
C CYS A 113 9.52 7.35 16.06
N LYS A 114 9.07 7.93 14.93
CA LYS A 114 8.58 9.31 14.88
C LYS A 114 7.35 9.48 15.76
N PHE A 115 6.38 8.57 15.66
CA PHE A 115 5.15 8.68 16.44
C PHE A 115 5.37 8.40 17.92
N TYR A 116 6.22 7.43 18.26
CA TYR A 116 6.60 7.17 19.65
C TYR A 116 7.30 8.38 20.28
N GLU A 117 8.11 9.09 19.50
CA GLU A 117 8.73 10.37 19.90
C GLU A 117 7.68 11.48 20.11
N ILE A 118 6.66 11.57 19.24
CA ILE A 118 5.53 12.50 19.41
C ILE A 118 4.75 12.18 20.70
N LEU A 119 4.37 10.91 20.92
CA LEU A 119 3.69 10.44 22.13
C LEU A 119 4.48 10.70 23.42
N GLY A 120 5.81 10.65 23.33
CA GLY A 120 6.71 10.94 24.45
C GLY A 120 6.96 12.43 24.68
N THR A 121 6.63 13.29 23.71
CA THR A 121 6.88 14.74 23.76
C THR A 121 5.61 15.55 24.05
N PHE A 122 4.45 15.08 23.58
CA PHE A 122 3.17 15.75 23.71
C PHE A 122 2.15 14.89 24.46
N GLN A 123 1.30 15.53 25.26
CA GLN A 123 0.20 14.87 25.96
C GLN A 123 -0.97 14.64 25.00
N LEU A 124 -0.82 13.69 24.07
CA LEU A 124 -1.82 13.39 23.04
C LEU A 124 -3.08 12.73 23.60
N LEU A 125 -2.94 11.94 24.67
CA LEU A 125 -4.03 11.20 25.27
C LEU A 125 -4.71 12.07 26.35
N PRO A 126 -5.99 12.44 26.20
CA PRO A 126 -6.71 13.24 27.19
C PRO A 126 -6.76 12.54 28.55
N GLU A 127 -6.54 13.28 29.63
CA GLU A 127 -6.57 12.72 31.00
C GLU A 127 -7.92 12.10 31.33
N GLU A 128 -9.02 12.70 30.86
CA GLU A 128 -10.38 12.18 31.04
C GLU A 128 -10.54 10.78 30.41
N ALA A 129 -9.98 10.58 29.21
CA ALA A 129 -10.01 9.27 28.54
C ALA A 129 -9.22 8.22 29.34
N ILE A 130 -8.02 8.59 29.82
CA ILE A 130 -7.19 7.71 30.66
C ILE A 130 -7.91 7.36 31.98
N GLN A 131 -8.57 8.33 32.62
CA GLN A 131 -9.30 8.14 33.86
C GLN A 131 -10.57 7.28 33.67
N SER A 132 -11.26 7.45 32.55
CA SER A 132 -12.41 6.62 32.19
C SER A 132 -12.04 5.16 31.90
N GLY A 133 -10.78 4.93 31.50
CA GLY A 133 -10.28 3.63 31.09
C GLY A 133 -10.64 3.26 29.64
N GLU A 134 -11.37 4.10 28.91
CA GLU A 134 -11.74 3.87 27.50
C GLU A 134 -10.99 4.84 26.58
N LEU A 135 -10.27 4.28 25.60
CA LEU A 135 -9.53 5.06 24.61
C LEU A 135 -9.92 4.63 23.20
N ASN A 136 -10.50 5.56 22.43
CA ASN A 136 -10.83 5.33 21.02
C ASN A 136 -9.98 6.24 20.13
N THR A 137 -9.32 5.65 19.13
CA THR A 137 -8.46 6.39 18.19
C THR A 137 -8.78 6.09 16.74
N VAL A 138 -8.61 7.09 15.86
CA VAL A 138 -8.76 6.93 14.41
C VAL A 138 -7.46 7.28 13.71
N HIS A 139 -7.03 6.43 12.78
CA HIS A 139 -5.77 6.59 12.06
C HIS A 139 -6.04 6.68 10.55
N LEU A 140 -5.83 7.86 9.97
CA LEU A 140 -6.08 8.15 8.55
C LEU A 140 -4.80 7.95 7.74
N CYS A 141 -4.95 7.38 6.54
CA CYS A 141 -3.85 7.07 5.62
C CYS A 141 -2.68 6.32 6.30
N GLU A 142 -3.03 5.32 7.13
CA GLU A 142 -2.13 4.77 8.15
C GLU A 142 -1.23 3.62 7.68
N ALA A 143 -1.43 3.09 6.47
CA ALA A 143 -0.64 1.94 5.99
C ALA A 143 0.88 2.19 6.13
N PRO A 144 1.67 1.21 6.61
CA PRO A 144 1.29 -0.17 6.94
C PRO A 144 0.75 -0.39 8.36
N GLY A 145 0.55 0.65 9.17
CA GLY A 145 0.08 0.56 10.56
C GLY A 145 1.10 0.91 11.63
N ALA A 146 2.11 1.72 11.31
CA ALA A 146 3.22 1.99 12.20
C ALA A 146 2.85 2.88 13.41
N PHE A 147 1.93 3.84 13.25
CA PHE A 147 1.46 4.65 14.38
C PHE A 147 0.54 3.83 15.27
N ILE A 148 -0.30 2.96 14.69
CA ILE A 148 -1.15 2.03 15.46
C ILE A 148 -0.30 1.17 16.39
N THR A 149 0.74 0.50 15.87
CA THR A 149 1.58 -0.39 16.70
C THR A 149 2.48 0.39 17.67
N ALA A 150 2.90 1.61 17.33
CA ALA A 150 3.59 2.51 18.25
C ALA A 150 2.69 2.96 19.40
N LEU A 151 1.43 3.28 19.12
CA LEU A 151 0.43 3.64 20.12
C LEU A 151 0.15 2.46 21.06
N ASN A 152 -0.10 1.27 20.50
CA ASN A 152 -0.28 0.05 21.30
C ASN A 152 0.90 -0.16 22.25
N HIS A 153 2.12 -0.04 21.72
CA HIS A 153 3.33 -0.19 22.52
C HIS A 153 3.41 0.84 23.64
N TYR A 154 3.15 2.11 23.34
CA TYR A 154 3.13 3.17 24.34
C TYR A 154 2.09 2.89 25.43
N ILE A 155 0.85 2.57 25.04
CA ILE A 155 -0.25 2.29 25.96
C ILE A 155 0.12 1.15 26.90
N LYS A 156 0.59 0.02 26.36
CA LYS A 156 0.83 -1.21 27.14
C LYS A 156 2.09 -1.19 27.99
N THR A 157 3.05 -0.29 27.72
CA THR A 157 4.32 -0.20 28.47
C THR A 157 4.34 0.90 29.52
N ARG A 158 3.46 1.89 29.43
CA ARG A 158 3.35 2.99 30.39
C ARG A 158 2.42 2.63 31.54
N GLU A 159 2.84 2.94 32.77
CA GLU A 159 2.10 2.57 33.98
C GLU A 159 0.69 3.16 34.04
N HIS A 160 0.52 4.41 33.58
CA HIS A 160 -0.75 5.13 33.67
C HIS A 160 -1.75 4.80 32.54
N THR A 161 -1.32 4.16 31.45
CA THR A 161 -2.20 3.80 30.32
C THR A 161 -2.37 2.30 30.12
N ARG A 162 -1.56 1.44 30.75
CA ARG A 162 -1.55 -0.01 30.48
C ARG A 162 -2.87 -0.72 30.74
N TYR A 163 -3.75 -0.09 31.51
CA TYR A 163 -5.07 -0.59 31.87
C TYR A 163 -6.20 -0.02 31.01
N CYS A 164 -5.91 0.91 30.11
CA CYS A 164 -6.92 1.41 29.18
C CYS A 164 -7.38 0.29 28.24
N ASP A 165 -8.69 0.16 28.11
CA ASP A 165 -9.30 -0.55 27.00
C ASP A 165 -9.19 0.34 25.76
N TRP A 166 -8.44 -0.13 24.77
CA TRP A 166 -8.09 0.65 23.60
C TRP A 166 -8.72 0.02 22.37
N SER A 167 -9.62 0.79 21.76
CA SER A 167 -10.19 0.49 20.46
C SER A 167 -9.66 1.47 19.42
N TRP A 168 -9.46 0.99 18.21
CA TRP A 168 -8.96 1.80 17.10
C TRP A 168 -9.71 1.51 15.82
N THR A 169 -9.72 2.48 14.92
CA THR A 169 -10.18 2.33 13.54
C THR A 169 -9.14 2.96 12.64
N ALA A 170 -8.85 2.34 11.51
CA ALA A 170 -7.91 2.90 10.54
C ALA A 170 -8.51 3.00 9.15
N ASN A 171 -8.00 3.93 8.35
CA ASN A 171 -8.28 4.03 6.94
C ASN A 171 -6.95 4.14 6.18
N THR A 172 -6.94 3.60 4.97
CA THR A 172 -5.90 3.76 3.97
C THR A 172 -6.47 3.37 2.61
N LEU A 173 -5.80 3.73 1.51
CA LEU A 173 -6.07 3.09 0.22
C LEU A 173 -5.90 1.58 0.38
N ASN A 174 -6.93 0.83 -0.02
CA ASN A 174 -6.95 -0.62 0.12
C ASN A 174 -5.85 -1.25 -0.76
N PRO A 175 -4.83 -1.93 -0.18
CA PRO A 175 -3.75 -2.56 -0.94
C PRO A 175 -4.22 -3.71 -1.83
N TYR A 176 -5.43 -4.21 -1.61
CA TYR A 176 -6.01 -5.32 -2.35
C TYR A 176 -6.97 -4.86 -3.45
N HIS A 177 -7.35 -3.58 -3.49
CA HIS A 177 -8.24 -3.07 -4.52
C HIS A 177 -7.49 -2.83 -5.83
N GLU A 178 -7.95 -3.48 -6.90
CA GLU A 178 -7.18 -3.63 -8.14
C GLU A 178 -7.04 -2.32 -8.93
N ALA A 179 -7.96 -1.38 -8.74
CA ALA A 179 -7.87 -0.05 -9.35
C ALA A 179 -6.90 0.91 -8.64
N ASN A 180 -6.47 0.58 -7.41
CA ASN A 180 -5.56 1.43 -6.65
C ASN A 180 -4.13 1.27 -7.18
N GLY A 181 -3.56 2.32 -7.79
CA GLY A 181 -2.27 2.22 -8.49
C GLY A 181 -1.01 2.36 -7.60
N GLY A 182 0.11 1.83 -8.10
CA GLY A 182 1.39 1.66 -7.38
C GLY A 182 2.21 2.90 -7.00
N ASN A 183 1.73 4.14 -7.26
CA ASN A 183 2.36 5.38 -6.78
C ASN A 183 1.65 5.96 -5.54
N THR A 184 0.48 5.43 -5.20
CA THR A 184 -0.40 6.00 -4.15
C THR A 184 -0.63 5.03 -3.01
N THR A 185 -0.55 3.72 -3.28
CA THR A 185 -0.91 2.68 -2.33
C THR A 185 0.33 2.01 -1.76
N ILE A 186 0.36 1.84 -0.45
CA ILE A 186 1.43 1.14 0.25
C ILE A 186 1.12 -0.36 0.23
N ALA A 187 1.98 -1.14 -0.42
CA ALA A 187 1.80 -2.58 -0.58
C ALA A 187 2.12 -3.40 0.69
N ASP A 188 2.78 -2.80 1.68
CA ASP A 188 3.08 -3.45 2.95
C ASP A 188 1.80 -3.59 3.78
N ASP A 189 1.28 -4.81 3.85
CA ASP A 189 -0.03 -5.13 4.40
C ASP A 189 0.04 -5.91 5.71
N ARG A 190 1.22 -5.97 6.35
CA ARG A 190 1.50 -6.80 7.54
C ARG A 190 0.50 -6.63 8.68
N LEU A 191 0.14 -5.39 9.01
CA LEU A 191 -0.90 -5.15 10.01
C LEU A 191 -2.28 -5.37 9.41
N ILE A 192 -2.50 -4.82 8.21
CA ILE A 192 -3.78 -4.81 7.50
C ILE A 192 -4.35 -6.22 7.43
N ALA A 193 -3.62 -7.16 6.84
CA ALA A 193 -4.03 -8.56 6.68
C ALA A 193 -4.43 -9.23 8.00
N ASN A 194 -3.78 -8.88 9.11
CA ASN A 194 -4.04 -9.48 10.43
C ASN A 194 -5.14 -8.78 11.23
N THR A 195 -5.62 -7.63 10.75
CA THR A 195 -6.54 -6.74 11.48
C THR A 195 -7.62 -6.15 10.58
N LEU A 196 -7.94 -6.82 9.46
CA LEU A 196 -8.89 -6.33 8.45
C LEU A 196 -10.22 -5.77 9.01
N PRO A 197 -10.86 -6.36 10.04
CA PRO A 197 -12.09 -5.82 10.62
C PRO A 197 -12.00 -4.39 11.19
N TRP A 198 -10.78 -3.92 11.52
CA TRP A 198 -10.54 -2.57 12.04
C TRP A 198 -10.15 -1.55 10.94
N TRP A 199 -10.05 -1.99 9.67
CA TRP A 199 -9.76 -1.12 8.53
C TRP A 199 -11.04 -0.75 7.77
N PHE A 200 -11.24 0.55 7.60
CA PHE A 200 -12.34 1.13 6.85
C PHE A 200 -11.89 1.46 5.41
N PHE A 201 -12.46 0.74 4.44
CA PHE A 201 -12.18 0.95 3.00
C PHE A 201 -13.31 1.64 2.22
N GLY A 202 -14.38 2.09 2.90
CA GLY A 202 -15.54 2.69 2.24
C GLY A 202 -16.41 1.69 1.48
N SER A 203 -17.58 2.13 1.06
CA SER A 203 -18.56 1.27 0.36
C SER A 203 -18.16 0.87 -1.06
N ASP A 204 -17.13 1.48 -1.65
CA ASP A 204 -16.52 1.06 -2.92
C ASP A 204 -15.25 0.23 -2.73
N ASN A 205 -14.84 -0.02 -1.48
CA ASN A 205 -13.66 -0.79 -1.10
C ASN A 205 -12.30 -0.20 -1.57
N THR A 206 -12.26 1.03 -2.09
CA THR A 206 -11.02 1.69 -2.53
C THR A 206 -10.19 2.20 -1.36
N GLY A 207 -10.84 2.59 -0.26
CA GLY A 207 -10.20 3.24 0.88
C GLY A 207 -9.80 4.71 0.65
N ASN A 208 -10.23 5.33 -0.45
CA ASN A 208 -9.89 6.71 -0.76
C ASN A 208 -10.61 7.69 0.19
N ILE A 209 -9.88 8.23 1.17
CA ILE A 209 -10.44 9.16 2.16
C ILE A 209 -10.88 10.48 1.56
N MET A 210 -10.38 10.88 0.38
CA MET A 210 -10.77 12.13 -0.28
C MET A 210 -12.16 12.05 -0.93
N ASN A 211 -12.84 10.91 -0.88
CA ASN A 211 -14.24 10.80 -1.26
C ASN A 211 -15.15 11.27 -0.11
N GLN A 212 -15.95 12.31 -0.34
CA GLN A 212 -16.89 12.84 0.66
C GLN A 212 -17.85 11.77 1.19
N LYS A 213 -18.27 10.82 0.36
CA LYS A 213 -19.13 9.71 0.80
C LYS A 213 -18.43 8.86 1.86
N HIS A 214 -17.14 8.57 1.67
CA HIS A 214 -16.35 7.78 2.62
C HIS A 214 -16.12 8.51 3.93
N LEU A 215 -15.98 9.84 3.92
CA LEU A 215 -15.93 10.64 5.14
C LEU A 215 -17.19 10.42 5.99
N LEU A 216 -18.38 10.49 5.39
CA LEU A 216 -19.65 10.33 6.09
C LEU A 216 -19.88 8.88 6.54
N GLU A 217 -19.50 7.91 5.72
CA GLU A 217 -19.53 6.49 6.08
C GLU A 217 -18.56 6.17 7.22
N LEU A 218 -17.35 6.76 7.23
CA LEU A 218 -16.38 6.62 8.32
C LEU A 218 -16.94 7.22 9.61
N GLN A 219 -17.60 8.39 9.55
CA GLN A 219 -18.28 8.96 10.71
C GLN A 219 -19.33 8.00 11.28
N ALA A 220 -20.13 7.36 10.42
CA ALA A 220 -21.12 6.38 10.87
C ALA A 220 -20.45 5.12 11.44
N PHE A 221 -19.36 4.65 10.82
CA PHE A 221 -18.59 3.48 11.26
C PHE A 221 -18.01 3.70 12.66
N VAL A 222 -17.41 4.87 12.89
CA VAL A 222 -16.84 5.27 14.19
C VAL A 222 -17.94 5.67 15.18
N GLY A 223 -19.12 6.10 14.74
CA GLY A 223 -20.23 6.50 15.61
C GLY A 223 -20.76 5.39 16.53
N ASN A 224 -20.39 4.13 16.28
CA ASN A 224 -20.67 2.99 17.16
C ASN A 224 -19.71 2.90 18.35
N THR A 225 -18.58 3.60 18.33
CA THR A 225 -17.64 3.68 19.44
C THR A 225 -17.88 4.96 20.25
N HIS A 226 -17.45 4.96 21.52
CA HIS A 226 -17.50 6.15 22.38
C HIS A 226 -16.58 7.27 21.86
N GLN A 227 -16.42 8.33 22.66
CA GLN A 227 -15.65 9.54 22.33
C GLN A 227 -14.29 9.24 21.65
N VAL A 228 -14.07 9.79 20.45
CA VAL A 228 -12.78 9.70 19.74
C VAL A 228 -11.79 10.69 20.37
N SER A 229 -10.78 10.15 21.04
CA SER A 229 -9.80 10.92 21.82
C SER A 229 -8.62 11.40 20.98
N MET A 230 -8.30 10.70 19.89
CA MET A 230 -7.19 11.06 19.03
C MET A 230 -7.45 10.67 17.57
N VAL A 231 -7.07 11.56 16.66
CA VAL A 231 -6.97 11.27 15.23
C VAL A 231 -5.52 11.46 14.79
N THR A 232 -4.98 10.54 13.99
CA THR A 232 -3.69 10.73 13.30
C THR A 232 -3.86 10.70 11.80
N ALA A 233 -2.98 11.39 11.08
CA ALA A 233 -2.94 11.45 9.63
C ALA A 233 -1.47 11.44 9.15
N ASP A 234 -1.05 10.35 8.51
CA ASP A 234 0.33 10.15 7.97
C ASP A 234 0.33 10.05 6.43
N GLY A 235 -0.75 10.49 5.78
CA GLY A 235 -0.95 10.42 4.34
C GLY A 235 0.02 11.27 3.52
N SER A 236 0.38 10.75 2.34
CA SER A 236 1.15 11.46 1.32
C SER A 236 1.03 10.72 -0.02
N PHE A 237 1.35 11.42 -1.11
CA PHE A 237 1.54 10.82 -2.44
C PHE A 237 3.05 10.67 -2.75
N ASP A 238 3.39 9.80 -3.70
CA ASP A 238 4.74 9.78 -4.29
C ASP A 238 4.96 11.05 -5.13
N CYS A 239 5.62 12.04 -4.53
CA CYS A 239 5.91 13.33 -5.16
C CYS A 239 7.31 13.37 -5.79
N GLN A 240 7.96 12.22 -5.99
CA GLN A 240 9.36 12.20 -6.44
C GLN A 240 9.57 12.70 -7.86
N GLU A 241 8.53 12.70 -8.70
CA GLU A 241 8.57 13.26 -10.05
C GLU A 241 8.54 14.79 -10.03
N ASN A 242 7.95 15.38 -8.99
CA ASN A 242 7.88 16.82 -8.80
C ASN A 242 8.05 17.19 -7.30
N PRO A 243 9.27 17.00 -6.75
CA PRO A 243 9.52 17.19 -5.32
C PRO A 243 9.45 18.65 -4.88
N ASP A 244 9.59 19.58 -5.82
CA ASP A 244 9.52 21.03 -5.60
C ASP A 244 8.09 21.51 -5.30
N GLU A 245 7.08 20.78 -5.79
CA GLU A 245 5.65 21.07 -5.64
C GLU A 245 4.94 20.12 -4.67
N GLN A 246 5.70 19.38 -3.84
CA GLN A 246 5.16 18.39 -2.91
C GLN A 246 4.01 18.95 -2.06
N GLU A 247 4.17 20.17 -1.52
CA GLU A 247 3.16 20.81 -0.68
C GLU A 247 1.83 21.03 -1.41
N ALA A 248 1.88 21.56 -2.65
CA ALA A 248 0.69 21.79 -3.46
C ALA A 248 0.01 20.46 -3.85
N LEU A 249 0.80 19.43 -4.19
CA LEU A 249 0.30 18.11 -4.59
C LEU A 249 -0.46 17.39 -3.48
N VAL A 250 -0.07 17.57 -2.21
CA VAL A 250 -0.73 16.94 -1.06
C VAL A 250 -1.80 17.82 -0.40
N ALA A 251 -1.96 19.08 -0.82
CA ALA A 251 -2.84 20.05 -0.16
C ALA A 251 -4.29 19.57 -0.02
N SER A 252 -4.85 18.96 -1.07
CA SER A 252 -6.20 18.38 -1.03
C SER A 252 -6.33 17.25 -0.02
N LEU A 253 -5.28 16.43 0.14
CA LEU A 253 -5.26 15.34 1.11
C LEU A 253 -5.21 15.88 2.54
N HIS A 254 -4.29 16.81 2.84
CA HIS A 254 -4.21 17.44 4.17
C HIS A 254 -5.52 18.13 4.55
N TYR A 255 -6.17 18.80 3.60
CA TYR A 255 -7.50 19.38 3.82
C TYR A 255 -8.53 18.30 4.18
N CYS A 256 -8.57 17.21 3.42
CA CYS A 256 -9.47 16.09 3.68
C CYS A 256 -9.21 15.45 5.06
N GLU A 257 -7.95 15.18 5.40
CA GLU A 257 -7.56 14.62 6.70
C GLU A 257 -7.90 15.54 7.87
N ALA A 258 -7.69 16.85 7.73
CA ALA A 258 -8.05 17.83 8.75
C ALA A 258 -9.57 17.97 8.93
N VAL A 259 -10.34 18.01 7.84
CA VAL A 259 -11.81 18.04 7.91
C VAL A 259 -12.34 16.75 8.53
N ALA A 260 -11.75 15.60 8.21
CA ALA A 260 -12.08 14.34 8.84
C ALA A 260 -11.79 14.37 10.35
N ALA A 261 -10.62 14.87 10.77
CA ALA A 261 -10.29 15.01 12.18
C ALA A 261 -11.27 15.91 12.93
N LEU A 262 -11.62 17.09 12.38
CA LEU A 262 -12.60 18.01 12.97
C LEU A 262 -14.01 17.41 13.06
N LEU A 263 -14.38 16.52 12.14
CA LEU A 263 -15.68 15.84 12.15
C LEU A 263 -15.75 14.70 13.18
N LEU A 264 -14.66 13.96 13.34
CA LEU A 264 -14.60 12.73 14.13
C LEU A 264 -14.22 12.97 15.60
N LEU A 265 -13.36 13.95 15.89
CA LEU A 265 -12.85 14.19 17.24
C LEU A 265 -13.94 14.63 18.22
N SER A 266 -13.82 14.13 19.45
CA SER A 266 -14.57 14.64 20.60
C SER A 266 -13.89 15.88 21.19
N PRO A 267 -14.62 16.75 21.89
CA PRO A 267 -14.01 17.86 22.64
C PRO A 267 -12.88 17.37 23.55
N GLY A 268 -11.80 18.14 23.65
CA GLY A 268 -10.59 17.76 24.37
C GLY A 268 -9.65 16.81 23.62
N GLY A 269 -10.07 16.24 22.49
CA GLY A 269 -9.26 15.32 21.71
C GLY A 269 -8.05 15.96 21.01
N SER A 270 -7.14 15.12 20.51
CA SER A 270 -5.90 15.52 19.86
C SER A 270 -5.84 15.11 18.39
N PHE A 271 -5.16 15.91 17.57
CA PHE A 271 -4.92 15.63 16.15
C PHE A 271 -3.43 15.71 15.83
N VAL A 272 -2.91 14.70 15.13
CA VAL A 272 -1.54 14.71 14.60
C VAL A 272 -1.61 14.60 13.08
N LEU A 273 -1.14 15.64 12.40
CA LEU A 273 -1.11 15.72 10.94
C LEU A 273 0.33 15.82 10.46
N LYS A 274 0.74 14.91 9.59
CA LYS A 274 1.97 15.08 8.83
C LYS A 274 1.79 16.21 7.81
N MET A 275 2.81 17.05 7.70
CA MET A 275 2.93 18.05 6.65
C MET A 275 4.36 18.09 6.11
N PHE A 276 4.59 18.91 5.09
CA PHE A 276 5.91 19.13 4.51
C PHE A 276 6.35 20.58 4.73
N THR A 277 6.69 21.29 3.66
CA THR A 277 6.71 22.74 3.71
C THR A 277 5.31 23.28 3.97
N MET A 278 5.25 24.52 4.43
CA MET A 278 4.00 25.21 4.80
C MET A 278 4.04 26.63 4.22
N TYR A 279 4.40 26.77 2.96
CA TYR A 279 4.60 28.06 2.28
C TYR A 279 3.41 28.46 1.41
N GLU A 280 2.61 27.48 0.99
CA GLU A 280 1.45 27.69 0.15
C GLU A 280 0.28 28.23 0.94
N HIS A 281 -0.51 29.07 0.27
CA HIS A 281 -1.67 29.72 0.87
C HIS A 281 -2.69 28.73 1.47
N SER A 282 -2.83 27.55 0.85
CA SER A 282 -3.66 26.46 1.37
C SER A 282 -3.19 25.96 2.74
N SER A 283 -1.88 25.79 2.93
CA SER A 283 -1.27 25.41 4.21
C SER A 283 -1.41 26.50 5.26
N VAL A 284 -1.19 27.78 4.88
CA VAL A 284 -1.37 28.94 5.77
C VAL A 284 -2.80 28.98 6.30
N CYS A 285 -3.79 28.88 5.41
CA CYS A 285 -5.21 28.84 5.80
C CYS A 285 -5.53 27.65 6.70
N LEU A 286 -5.03 26.46 6.37
CA LEU A 286 -5.30 25.24 7.12
C LEU A 286 -4.73 25.33 8.55
N LEU A 287 -3.48 25.79 8.70
CA LEU A 287 -2.84 25.98 10.00
C LEU A 287 -3.53 27.07 10.83
N TYR A 288 -4.04 28.12 10.19
CA TYR A 288 -4.85 29.13 10.88
C TYR A 288 -6.16 28.52 11.40
N LEU A 289 -6.87 27.75 10.58
CA LEU A 289 -8.08 27.04 11.01
C LEU A 289 -7.80 26.10 12.20
N LEU A 290 -6.73 25.32 12.14
CA LEU A 290 -6.34 24.43 13.24
C LEU A 290 -6.05 25.24 14.52
N ASN A 291 -5.37 26.38 14.41
CA ASN A 291 -5.15 27.28 15.55
C ASN A 291 -6.45 27.90 16.09
N CYS A 292 -7.50 28.03 15.28
CA CYS A 292 -8.82 28.48 15.75
C CYS A 292 -9.62 27.36 16.43
N CYS A 293 -9.34 26.11 16.10
CA CYS A 293 -10.11 24.94 16.54
C CYS A 293 -9.53 24.20 17.75
N PHE A 294 -8.22 24.33 18.01
CA PHE A 294 -7.52 23.61 19.07
C PHE A 294 -6.84 24.58 20.02
N ARG A 295 -6.76 24.23 21.31
CA ARG A 295 -6.14 25.10 22.32
C ARG A 295 -4.65 25.32 22.08
N SER A 296 -3.93 24.29 21.65
CA SER A 296 -2.49 24.35 21.38
C SER A 296 -2.18 23.70 20.04
N VAL A 297 -1.39 24.38 19.21
CA VAL A 297 -0.90 23.84 17.94
C VAL A 297 0.61 24.04 17.87
N SER A 298 1.33 22.95 17.61
CA SER A 298 2.79 22.93 17.49
C SER A 298 3.20 22.29 16.17
N VAL A 299 4.25 22.79 15.54
CA VAL A 299 4.96 22.11 14.45
C VAL A 299 6.21 21.46 15.03
N PHE A 300 6.39 20.18 14.75
CA PHE A 300 7.45 19.37 15.31
C PHE A 300 8.17 18.55 14.23
N LYS A 301 9.51 18.54 14.26
CA LYS A 301 10.33 17.65 13.44
C LYS A 301 11.04 16.62 14.32
N PRO A 302 10.48 15.40 14.47
CA PRO A 302 11.12 14.34 15.24
C PRO A 302 12.59 14.15 14.86
N ALA A 303 13.45 13.88 15.85
CA ALA A 303 14.85 13.49 15.66
C ALA A 303 14.98 12.30 14.70
N THR A 304 14.02 11.38 14.80
CA THR A 304 13.96 10.17 13.98
C THR A 304 13.39 10.39 12.58
N SER A 305 12.91 11.59 12.22
CA SER A 305 12.61 11.96 10.83
C SER A 305 13.87 12.40 10.08
N LYS A 306 13.96 12.12 8.77
CA LYS A 306 15.16 12.45 7.98
C LYS A 306 15.38 13.96 7.99
N ALA A 307 16.51 14.41 8.53
CA ALA A 307 16.74 15.84 8.77
C ALA A 307 16.74 16.69 7.49
N GLY A 308 17.20 16.14 6.36
CA GLY A 308 17.23 16.85 5.06
C GLY A 308 15.91 16.87 4.28
N ASN A 309 14.85 16.20 4.74
CA ASN A 309 13.54 16.26 4.09
C ASN A 309 12.66 17.38 4.68
N SER A 310 11.57 17.71 3.99
CA SER A 310 10.63 18.74 4.43
C SER A 310 9.57 18.22 5.41
N GLU A 311 9.58 16.92 5.76
CA GLU A 311 8.57 16.33 6.64
C GLU A 311 8.62 16.91 8.06
N VAL A 312 7.46 17.33 8.54
CA VAL A 312 7.15 17.80 9.90
C VAL A 312 5.79 17.28 10.33
N TYR A 313 5.45 17.38 11.62
CA TYR A 313 4.15 17.02 12.17
C TYR A 313 3.53 18.22 12.87
N VAL A 314 2.29 18.54 12.50
CA VAL A 314 1.44 19.47 13.22
C VAL A 314 0.71 18.70 14.31
N VAL A 315 0.97 19.06 15.55
CA VAL A 315 0.38 18.46 16.75
C VAL A 315 -0.62 19.45 17.34
N CYS A 316 -1.89 19.10 17.27
CA CYS A 316 -3.00 19.89 17.80
C CYS A 316 -3.57 19.22 19.05
N LEU A 317 -3.68 19.96 20.15
CA LEU A 317 -4.13 19.45 21.44
C LEU A 317 -5.35 20.20 21.94
N ASN A 318 -6.25 19.47 22.61
CA ASN A 318 -7.48 19.96 23.21
C ASN A 318 -8.39 20.64 22.18
N TYR A 319 -9.06 19.82 21.38
CA TYR A 319 -10.05 20.26 20.41
C TYR A 319 -11.24 20.97 21.09
N ASP A 320 -11.65 22.15 20.59
CA ASP A 320 -12.78 22.90 21.14
C ASP A 320 -14.15 22.24 20.83
N GLY A 321 -14.17 21.26 19.92
CA GLY A 321 -15.34 20.48 19.56
C GLY A 321 -16.01 20.93 18.26
N LYS A 322 -16.64 19.98 17.58
CA LYS A 322 -17.31 20.19 16.27
C LYS A 322 -18.39 21.27 16.28
N ASP A 323 -18.97 21.51 17.44
CA ASP A 323 -20.03 22.51 17.65
C ASP A 323 -19.50 23.94 17.48
N ALA A 324 -18.26 24.21 17.91
CA ALA A 324 -17.63 25.52 17.78
C ALA A 324 -17.37 25.90 16.32
N VAL A 325 -17.09 24.93 15.46
CA VAL A 325 -16.77 25.13 14.03
C VAL A 325 -17.93 24.79 13.09
N ARG A 326 -19.07 24.31 13.61
CA ARG A 326 -20.15 23.66 12.84
C ARG A 326 -20.59 24.40 11.58
N PRO A 327 -20.84 25.73 11.57
CA PRO A 327 -21.24 26.43 10.35
C PRO A 327 -20.18 26.35 9.24
N LEU A 328 -18.91 26.52 9.61
CA LEU A 328 -17.79 26.43 8.68
C LEU A 328 -17.55 24.98 8.28
N LEU A 329 -17.51 24.05 9.24
CA LEU A 329 -17.32 22.62 9.00
C LEU A 329 -18.34 22.06 8.00
N SER A 330 -19.60 22.49 8.08
CA SER A 330 -20.65 22.12 7.11
C SER A 330 -20.34 22.62 5.68
N LYS A 331 -19.70 23.80 5.55
CA LYS A 331 -19.22 24.31 4.26
C LYS A 331 -17.98 23.56 3.77
N LEU A 332 -17.07 23.20 4.67
CA LEU A 332 -15.87 22.43 4.34
C LEU A 332 -16.27 21.03 3.84
N ILE A 333 -17.16 20.34 4.55
CA ILE A 333 -17.69 19.03 4.14
C ILE A 333 -18.31 19.12 2.76
N ARG A 334 -19.16 20.13 2.48
CA ARG A 334 -19.75 20.32 1.13
C ARG A 334 -18.71 20.50 0.02
N ASN A 335 -17.53 21.02 0.34
CA ASN A 335 -16.42 21.24 -0.58
C ASN A 335 -15.29 20.21 -0.46
N TYR A 336 -15.54 19.09 0.21
CA TYR A 336 -14.60 18.01 0.41
C TYR A 336 -14.27 17.29 -0.91
N GLY A 337 -13.00 17.01 -1.17
CA GLY A 337 -12.59 16.31 -2.39
C GLY A 337 -11.13 16.53 -2.80
N PRO A 338 -10.68 15.85 -3.88
CA PRO A 338 -9.30 15.90 -4.37
C PRO A 338 -8.93 17.19 -5.12
N HIS A 339 -9.91 18.05 -5.42
CA HIS A 339 -9.76 19.23 -6.28
C HIS A 339 -9.71 20.54 -5.47
N LEU A 340 -9.03 20.58 -4.32
CA LEU A 340 -8.90 21.83 -3.57
C LEU A 340 -8.04 22.85 -4.34
N ALA A 341 -6.97 22.39 -5.00
CA ALA A 341 -6.08 23.24 -5.79
C ALA A 341 -6.79 23.91 -6.98
N ASP A 342 -7.84 23.28 -7.52
CA ASP A 342 -8.65 23.82 -8.63
C ASP A 342 -9.76 24.77 -8.14
N ARG A 343 -9.86 25.00 -6.83
CA ARG A 343 -10.95 25.74 -6.18
C ARG A 343 -10.46 27.04 -5.56
N GLU A 344 -11.44 27.78 -5.05
CA GLU A 344 -11.23 28.95 -4.21
C GLU A 344 -10.49 28.57 -2.91
N ALA A 345 -9.65 29.48 -2.43
CA ALA A 345 -8.92 29.35 -1.18
C ALA A 345 -9.85 29.26 0.03
N LEU A 346 -9.39 28.55 1.06
CA LEU A 346 -10.12 28.40 2.32
C LEU A 346 -10.49 29.76 2.91
N PHE A 347 -9.54 30.69 3.01
CA PHE A 347 -9.77 32.05 3.49
C PHE A 347 -9.00 33.06 2.63
N GLN A 348 -9.48 34.30 2.57
CA GLN A 348 -8.70 35.40 2.01
C GLN A 348 -7.62 35.83 3.02
N ASN A 349 -6.48 36.35 2.56
CA ASN A 349 -5.39 36.83 3.42
C ASN A 349 -5.85 37.88 4.44
N SER A 350 -6.81 38.74 4.06
CA SER A 350 -7.37 39.78 4.94
C SER A 350 -8.10 39.22 6.17
N LEU A 351 -8.50 37.95 6.14
CA LEU A 351 -9.13 37.25 7.27
C LEU A 351 -8.12 36.56 8.18
N ILE A 352 -6.85 36.51 7.77
CA ILE A 352 -5.77 35.90 8.54
C ILE A 352 -5.06 37.03 9.31
N PRO A 353 -5.09 37.02 10.65
CA PRO A 353 -4.47 38.07 11.45
C PRO A 353 -2.98 38.22 11.16
N PRO A 354 -2.45 39.45 11.08
CA PRO A 354 -1.01 39.68 10.93
C PRO A 354 -0.18 39.01 12.03
N SER A 355 -0.72 38.95 13.26
CA SER A 355 -0.10 38.28 14.41
C SER A 355 0.06 36.77 14.20
N PHE A 356 -0.82 36.13 13.43
CA PHE A 356 -0.67 34.74 13.02
C PHE A 356 0.36 34.62 11.89
N LEU A 357 0.25 35.45 10.84
CA LEU A 357 1.14 35.40 9.69
C LEU A 357 2.61 35.58 10.09
N GLU A 358 2.91 36.54 10.98
CA GLU A 358 4.26 36.76 11.49
C GLU A 358 4.81 35.52 12.23
N GLN A 359 4.01 34.91 13.10
CA GLN A 359 4.42 33.67 13.78
C GLN A 359 4.60 32.51 12.79
N HIS A 360 3.74 32.43 11.77
CA HIS A 360 3.84 31.40 10.75
C HIS A 360 5.11 31.54 9.90
N GLU A 361 5.47 32.76 9.48
CA GLU A 361 6.73 33.06 8.80
C GLU A 361 7.94 32.66 9.65
N GLN A 362 7.92 32.94 10.96
CA GLN A 362 8.99 32.55 11.89
C GLN A 362 9.10 31.02 12.02
N VAL A 363 7.98 30.31 12.13
CA VAL A 363 7.93 28.84 12.16
C VAL A 363 8.54 28.27 10.87
N CYS A 364 8.11 28.78 9.71
CA CYS A 364 8.61 28.38 8.40
C CYS A 364 10.11 28.64 8.24
N SER A 365 10.60 29.83 8.64
CA SER A 365 12.01 30.19 8.61
C SER A 365 12.88 29.29 9.49
N TYR A 366 12.37 28.88 10.66
CA TYR A 366 13.07 27.97 11.56
C TYR A 366 13.30 26.59 10.93
N PHE A 367 12.25 25.95 10.40
CA PHE A 367 12.38 24.63 9.77
C PHE A 367 13.14 24.69 8.45
N TYR A 368 12.99 25.78 7.69
CA TYR A 368 13.82 26.07 6.52
C TYR A 368 15.31 26.05 6.87
N THR A 369 15.71 26.78 7.92
CA THR A 369 17.12 26.88 8.34
C THR A 369 17.69 25.50 8.67
N LEU A 370 16.99 24.72 9.51
CA LEU A 370 17.39 23.36 9.88
C LEU A 370 17.58 22.45 8.66
N GLN A 371 16.67 22.53 7.68
CA GLN A 371 16.73 21.70 6.49
C GLN A 371 17.90 22.11 5.58
N VAL A 372 18.07 23.41 5.33
CA VAL A 372 19.15 23.93 4.47
C VAL A 372 20.52 23.62 5.06
N GLU A 373 20.71 23.84 6.37
CA GLU A 373 21.96 23.50 7.06
C GLU A 373 22.28 22.02 6.94
N THR A 374 21.28 21.15 7.17
CA THR A 374 21.46 19.70 7.02
C THR A 374 21.85 19.30 5.59
N ILE A 375 21.20 19.86 4.57
CA ILE A 375 21.50 19.52 3.17
C ILE A 375 22.93 19.96 2.82
N ARG A 376 23.32 21.19 3.20
CA ARG A 376 24.66 21.73 2.95
C ARG A 376 25.74 20.95 3.68
N GLU A 377 25.53 20.61 4.94
CA GLU A 377 26.44 19.75 5.71
C GLU A 377 26.62 18.39 5.02
N ASN A 378 25.53 17.74 4.60
CA ASN A 378 25.62 16.46 3.91
C ASN A 378 26.35 16.55 2.57
N LEU A 379 26.16 17.64 1.81
CA LEU A 379 26.90 17.88 0.57
C LEU A 379 28.41 18.01 0.84
N GLN A 380 28.80 18.79 1.84
CA GLN A 380 30.21 18.95 2.22
C GLN A 380 30.84 17.63 2.68
N LEU A 381 30.14 16.90 3.55
CA LEU A 381 30.59 15.58 4.03
C LEU A 381 30.61 14.52 2.93
N PHE A 382 29.78 14.65 1.90
CA PHE A 382 29.77 13.72 0.78
C PHE A 382 31.05 13.84 -0.06
N GLU A 383 31.58 15.05 -0.18
CA GLU A 383 32.81 15.31 -0.93
C GLU A 383 34.06 14.90 -0.13
N ASN A 384 34.16 15.31 1.13
CA ASN A 384 35.38 15.16 1.93
C ASN A 384 35.11 14.92 3.43
N MET A 385 34.64 13.73 3.80
CA MET A 385 34.50 13.33 5.21
C MET A 385 35.80 12.76 5.78
N SER A 386 36.36 13.42 6.80
CA SER A 386 37.55 12.95 7.52
C SER A 386 37.24 11.74 8.44
N ALA A 387 38.28 11.01 8.85
CA ALA A 387 38.12 9.89 9.77
C ALA A 387 37.64 10.36 11.15
N GLU A 388 38.11 11.52 11.61
CA GLU A 388 37.72 12.15 12.88
C GLU A 388 36.25 12.57 12.85
N GLN A 389 35.79 13.18 11.75
CA GLN A 389 34.37 13.54 11.57
C GLN A 389 33.47 12.30 11.59
N ARG A 390 33.88 11.23 10.90
CA ARG A 390 33.15 9.95 10.91
C ARG A 390 33.06 9.37 12.32
N GLN A 391 34.17 9.35 13.05
CA GLN A 391 34.22 8.86 14.42
C GLN A 391 33.33 9.70 15.35
N ARG A 392 33.39 11.04 15.22
CA ARG A 392 32.53 11.96 15.98
C ARG A 392 31.04 11.73 15.69
N LEU A 393 30.66 11.57 14.42
CA LEU A 393 29.27 11.24 14.03
C LEU A 393 28.83 9.91 14.62
N ASP A 394 29.68 8.89 14.59
CA ASP A 394 29.33 7.61 15.19
C ASP A 394 29.11 7.70 16.69
N TYR A 395 29.88 8.51 17.42
CA TYR A 395 29.63 8.81 18.84
C TYR A 395 28.27 9.50 19.06
N ILE A 396 27.95 10.54 18.28
CA ILE A 396 26.64 11.21 18.34
C ILE A 396 25.51 10.19 18.14
N ARG A 397 25.67 9.30 17.17
CA ARG A 397 24.64 8.30 16.83
C ARG A 397 24.41 7.29 17.95
N GLU A 398 25.47 6.85 18.64
CA GLU A 398 25.33 5.96 19.81
C GLU A 398 24.65 6.68 20.99
N TYR A 399 25.03 7.93 21.27
CA TYR A 399 24.40 8.67 22.37
C TYR A 399 22.96 9.07 22.04
N THR A 400 22.65 9.37 20.78
CA THR A 400 21.27 9.62 20.32
C THR A 400 20.38 8.39 20.57
N VAL A 401 20.91 7.17 20.41
CA VAL A 401 20.19 5.94 20.76
C VAL A 401 19.91 5.89 22.26
N GLN A 402 20.92 6.15 23.10
CA GLN A 402 20.76 6.13 24.57
C GLN A 402 19.74 7.18 25.03
N GLU A 403 19.85 8.41 24.54
CA GLU A 403 18.92 9.50 24.83
C GLU A 403 17.51 9.15 24.38
N TYR A 404 17.32 8.61 23.17
CA TYR A 404 15.99 8.19 22.69
C TYR A 404 15.34 7.15 23.62
N LEU A 405 16.06 6.07 23.91
CA LEU A 405 15.54 4.97 24.73
C LEU A 405 15.24 5.44 26.16
N HIS A 406 16.10 6.27 26.74
CA HIS A 406 15.96 6.81 28.09
C HIS A 406 14.84 7.87 28.17
N ARG A 407 14.89 8.91 27.35
CA ARG A 407 13.93 10.03 27.33
C ARG A 407 12.50 9.55 27.12
N PHE A 408 12.30 8.58 26.22
CA PHE A 408 10.97 8.06 25.89
C PHE A 408 10.62 6.76 26.62
N GLN A 409 11.49 6.29 27.54
CA GLN A 409 11.27 5.09 28.37
C GLN A 409 10.85 3.88 27.54
N VAL A 410 11.56 3.64 26.43
CA VAL A 410 11.27 2.52 25.54
C VAL A 410 11.57 1.21 26.28
N SER A 411 10.58 0.32 26.38
CA SER A 411 10.71 -0.93 27.12
C SER A 411 10.20 -2.12 26.30
N CYS A 412 10.53 -3.34 26.73
CA CYS A 412 10.15 -4.53 25.99
C CYS A 412 8.64 -4.81 26.09
N LEU A 413 7.98 -4.98 24.95
CA LEU A 413 6.59 -5.44 24.87
C LEU A 413 6.54 -6.93 24.55
N ARG A 414 5.81 -7.69 25.37
CA ARG A 414 5.62 -9.12 25.14
C ARG A 414 4.77 -9.33 23.89
N ARG A 415 5.12 -10.35 23.09
CA ARG A 415 4.42 -10.68 21.84
C ARG A 415 2.91 -10.91 22.01
N VAL A 416 2.47 -11.45 23.14
CA VAL A 416 1.04 -11.65 23.45
C VAL A 416 0.25 -10.33 23.54
N GLN A 417 0.94 -9.20 23.66
CA GLN A 417 0.35 -7.85 23.72
C GLN A 417 0.49 -7.09 22.39
N TRP A 418 1.00 -7.73 21.34
CA TRP A 418 1.01 -7.16 19.98
C TRP A 418 -0.43 -7.05 19.44
N VAL A 419 -0.61 -6.15 18.47
CA VAL A 419 -1.90 -5.96 17.80
C VAL A 419 -2.17 -7.15 16.87
N SER A 420 -1.18 -7.59 16.11
CA SER A 420 -1.27 -8.79 15.27
C SER A 420 -1.16 -10.06 16.11
N ARG A 421 -2.08 -11.01 15.86
CA ARG A 421 -2.09 -12.33 16.50
C ARG A 421 -1.16 -13.34 15.81
N ASN A 422 -0.92 -13.18 14.51
CA ASN A 422 -0.11 -14.10 13.71
C ASN A 422 1.28 -13.51 13.41
N THR A 423 2.05 -14.19 12.56
CA THR A 423 3.39 -13.72 12.17
C THR A 423 3.30 -12.39 11.42
N VAL A 424 4.11 -11.42 11.84
CA VAL A 424 4.21 -10.08 11.24
C VAL A 424 5.06 -10.13 9.96
N SER A 425 4.62 -10.95 9.00
CA SER A 425 5.18 -11.06 7.65
C SER A 425 4.17 -10.53 6.65
N PRO A 426 4.57 -9.80 5.59
CA PRO A 426 3.58 -9.29 4.64
C PRO A 426 2.92 -10.49 3.97
N ALA A 427 1.60 -10.49 3.91
CA ALA A 427 0.85 -11.65 3.46
C ALA A 427 1.07 -11.88 1.95
N CYS A 428 1.32 -10.80 1.19
CA CYS A 428 1.79 -10.85 -0.20
C CYS A 428 3.28 -11.25 -0.38
N CYS A 429 4.03 -11.52 0.70
CA CYS A 429 5.48 -11.72 0.70
C CYS A 429 5.97 -13.01 1.41
N SER A 430 5.11 -13.99 1.69
CA SER A 430 5.54 -15.31 2.19
C SER A 430 6.43 -16.10 1.21
N VAL A 431 6.47 -15.68 -0.05
CA VAL A 431 7.31 -16.23 -1.13
C VAL A 431 8.80 -16.03 -0.82
N THR A 432 9.58 -17.12 -0.92
CA THR A 432 10.99 -17.26 -0.50
C THR A 432 11.94 -16.11 -0.84
N ALA A 433 12.80 -15.82 0.15
CA ALA A 433 13.98 -14.93 0.20
C ALA A 433 14.41 -14.24 -1.12
N GLY A 434 14.04 -12.97 -1.29
CA GLY A 434 14.55 -12.12 -2.36
C GLY A 434 13.86 -10.77 -2.55
N ARG A 435 12.67 -10.56 -1.98
CA ARG A 435 11.91 -9.31 -2.19
C ARG A 435 12.34 -8.16 -1.28
N PRO A 436 12.65 -6.97 -1.83
CA PRO A 436 12.47 -5.71 -1.14
C PRO A 436 10.97 -5.37 -1.09
N LEU A 437 10.43 -5.17 0.12
CA LEU A 437 9.10 -4.61 0.37
C LEU A 437 8.95 -3.26 -0.33
N GLY A 438 8.13 -3.15 -1.39
CA GLY A 438 7.60 -1.88 -1.93
C GLY A 438 8.60 -0.77 -2.27
N GLN A 439 9.90 -1.02 -2.07
CA GLN A 439 10.97 -0.14 -2.45
C GLN A 439 11.19 -0.45 -3.91
N ARG A 440 10.63 0.42 -4.75
CA ARG A 440 11.31 0.75 -6.00
C ARG A 440 12.78 0.88 -5.64
N LYS A 441 13.61 -0.07 -6.05
CA LYS A 441 15.06 0.15 -6.11
C LYS A 441 15.21 1.20 -7.19
N GLN A 442 14.99 2.44 -6.80
CA GLN A 442 15.22 3.56 -7.67
C GLN A 442 16.71 3.58 -7.89
N MET A 443 17.05 3.50 -9.16
CA MET A 443 18.43 3.54 -9.59
C MET A 443 18.71 4.86 -10.27
N GLY A 444 19.93 5.34 -10.08
CA GLY A 444 20.41 6.54 -10.75
C GLY A 444 20.00 7.85 -10.10
N SER A 445 20.36 8.95 -10.76
CA SER A 445 20.06 10.31 -10.32
C SER A 445 18.61 10.72 -10.62
N PHE A 446 18.14 11.84 -10.05
CA PHE A 446 16.82 12.38 -10.39
C PHE A 446 16.75 12.75 -11.87
N ASN A 447 17.80 13.36 -12.41
CA ASN A 447 17.87 13.73 -13.82
C ASN A 447 17.85 12.50 -14.75
N GLU A 448 18.58 11.43 -14.41
CA GLU A 448 18.54 10.16 -15.16
C GLU A 448 17.12 9.55 -15.15
N ARG A 449 16.42 9.58 -14.00
CA ARG A 449 15.03 9.09 -13.93
C ARG A 449 14.08 9.95 -14.75
N ARG A 450 14.26 11.27 -14.76
CA ARG A 450 13.48 12.19 -15.59
C ARG A 450 13.71 11.92 -17.08
N GLU A 451 14.94 11.63 -17.49
CA GLU A 451 15.24 11.19 -18.85
C GLU A 451 14.56 9.86 -19.18
N LEU A 452 14.60 8.85 -18.28
CA LEU A 452 13.92 7.57 -18.48
C LEU A 452 12.39 7.71 -18.64
N GLN A 453 11.77 8.70 -17.98
CA GLN A 453 10.34 8.98 -18.13
C GLN A 453 9.98 9.50 -19.52
N THR A 454 10.91 10.17 -20.22
CA THR A 454 10.69 10.65 -21.59
C THR A 454 10.79 9.54 -22.64
N LEU A 455 11.32 8.37 -22.27
CA LEU A 455 11.45 7.23 -23.17
C LEU A 455 10.11 6.52 -23.38
N SER A 456 10.01 5.74 -24.45
CA SER A 456 8.91 4.79 -24.64
C SER A 456 8.97 3.65 -23.61
N TRP A 457 7.85 2.92 -23.42
CA TRP A 457 7.84 1.77 -22.51
C TRP A 457 8.85 0.69 -22.93
N ARG A 458 9.11 0.51 -24.24
CA ARG A 458 10.07 -0.46 -24.77
C ARG A 458 11.49 -0.13 -24.31
N GLU A 459 11.89 1.12 -24.52
CA GLU A 459 13.20 1.61 -24.10
C GLU A 459 13.36 1.57 -22.57
N ARG A 460 12.28 1.84 -21.81
CA ARG A 460 12.28 1.67 -20.35
C ARG A 460 12.48 0.22 -19.93
N VAL A 461 11.82 -0.73 -20.61
CA VAL A 461 11.99 -2.16 -20.35
C VAL A 461 13.42 -2.61 -20.67
N GLU A 462 13.98 -2.21 -21.82
CA GLU A 462 15.33 -2.58 -22.25
C GLU A 462 16.44 -2.05 -21.31
N ARG A 463 16.23 -0.85 -20.76
CA ARG A 463 17.17 -0.22 -19.80
C ARG A 463 16.86 -0.56 -18.35
N GLY A 464 15.73 -1.23 -18.09
CA GLY A 464 15.22 -1.53 -16.76
C GLY A 464 15.77 -2.84 -16.19
N CYS A 465 15.50 -3.08 -14.90
CA CYS A 465 15.93 -4.30 -14.21
C CYS A 465 15.21 -5.57 -14.68
N HIS A 466 14.13 -5.44 -15.45
CA HIS A 466 13.36 -6.56 -16.01
C HIS A 466 13.78 -6.96 -17.42
N ALA A 467 14.73 -6.25 -18.05
CA ALA A 467 15.13 -6.46 -19.45
C ALA A 467 15.48 -7.93 -19.75
N THR A 468 16.41 -8.50 -18.98
CA THR A 468 16.88 -9.89 -19.17
C THR A 468 15.79 -10.93 -18.98
N TRP A 469 14.83 -10.63 -18.11
CA TRP A 469 13.70 -11.52 -17.84
C TRP A 469 12.66 -11.44 -18.96
N ILE A 470 12.29 -10.25 -19.42
CA ILE A 470 11.35 -10.06 -20.53
C ILE A 470 11.93 -10.57 -21.86
N GLN A 471 13.23 -10.41 -22.10
CA GLN A 471 13.89 -10.88 -23.32
C GLN A 471 14.09 -12.41 -23.37
N ARG A 472 13.93 -13.12 -22.25
CA ARG A 472 14.10 -14.57 -22.19
C ARG A 472 13.00 -15.28 -23.00
N HIS A 473 13.41 -16.17 -23.90
CA HIS A 473 12.49 -17.02 -24.65
C HIS A 473 11.79 -18.05 -23.74
N CYS A 474 10.51 -18.28 -24.01
CA CYS A 474 9.68 -19.25 -23.29
C CYS A 474 10.14 -20.68 -23.61
N THR A 475 10.36 -21.50 -22.56
CA THR A 475 10.75 -22.90 -22.67
C THR A 475 9.63 -23.83 -22.18
N GLU A 476 9.65 -25.11 -22.55
CA GLU A 476 8.58 -26.09 -22.22
C GLU A 476 8.37 -26.34 -20.71
N ALA A 477 9.25 -25.85 -19.84
CA ALA A 477 9.24 -26.14 -18.40
C ALA A 477 8.49 -25.10 -17.55
N SER A 478 8.06 -23.96 -18.10
CA SER A 478 7.38 -22.92 -17.33
C SER A 478 6.09 -23.44 -16.68
N GLY A 479 6.00 -23.30 -15.35
CA GLY A 479 4.84 -23.72 -14.55
C GLY A 479 4.78 -25.21 -14.18
N ARG A 480 5.68 -26.08 -14.67
CA ARG A 480 5.66 -27.53 -14.34
C ARG A 480 5.89 -27.83 -12.86
N ASP A 481 6.79 -27.08 -12.23
CA ASP A 481 7.17 -27.30 -10.83
C ASP A 481 6.25 -26.55 -9.83
N CYS A 482 5.26 -25.82 -10.34
CA CYS A 482 4.31 -25.05 -9.54
C CYS A 482 2.98 -25.81 -9.47
N VAL A 483 2.74 -26.45 -8.32
CA VAL A 483 1.61 -27.37 -8.11
C VAL A 483 0.97 -27.10 -6.76
N LEU A 484 -0.36 -27.04 -6.76
CA LEU A 484 -1.18 -27.10 -5.55
C LEU A 484 -1.71 -28.51 -5.38
N GLU A 485 -1.24 -29.20 -4.33
CA GLU A 485 -1.77 -30.50 -3.93
C GLU A 485 -3.04 -30.30 -3.11
N GLY A 486 -4.09 -31.05 -3.45
CA GLY A 486 -5.40 -30.95 -2.83
C GLY A 486 -6.08 -32.32 -2.68
N PRO A 487 -7.38 -32.34 -2.31
CA PRO A 487 -8.15 -31.16 -1.91
C PRO A 487 -7.63 -30.59 -0.59
N LEU A 488 -7.61 -29.26 -0.47
CA LEU A 488 -7.23 -28.59 0.78
C LEU A 488 -8.24 -28.95 1.88
N THR A 489 -7.77 -29.49 3.01
CA THR A 489 -8.65 -29.98 4.10
C THR A 489 -8.96 -28.93 5.17
N GLU A 490 -8.17 -27.84 5.24
CA GLU A 490 -8.31 -26.78 6.23
C GLU A 490 -8.70 -25.48 5.51
N CYS A 491 -10.01 -25.18 5.47
CA CYS A 491 -10.53 -23.88 5.03
C CYS A 491 -11.91 -23.63 5.66
N ASP A 492 -12.09 -22.48 6.31
CA ASP A 492 -13.35 -22.10 6.94
C ASP A 492 -14.27 -21.39 5.94
N ILE A 493 -14.95 -22.19 5.11
CA ILE A 493 -15.87 -21.69 4.06
C ILE A 493 -17.03 -20.89 4.67
N ASP A 494 -17.44 -21.20 5.91
CA ASP A 494 -18.54 -20.52 6.60
C ASP A 494 -18.19 -19.06 6.96
N SER A 495 -16.89 -18.72 7.00
CA SER A 495 -16.41 -17.34 7.21
C SER A 495 -16.45 -16.46 5.96
N TRP A 496 -16.72 -17.03 4.78
CA TRP A 496 -16.62 -16.32 3.52
C TRP A 496 -17.77 -15.33 3.30
N TYR A 497 -17.46 -14.17 2.71
CA TYR A 497 -18.43 -13.10 2.49
C TYR A 497 -18.18 -12.35 1.18
N VAL A 498 -19.27 -11.82 0.61
CA VAL A 498 -19.25 -11.11 -0.68
C VAL A 498 -19.17 -9.60 -0.48
N ILE A 499 -18.17 -8.97 -1.12
CA ILE A 499 -18.06 -7.52 -1.27
C ILE A 499 -18.46 -7.16 -2.70
N VAL A 500 -19.39 -6.20 -2.84
CA VAL A 500 -19.80 -5.63 -4.12
C VAL A 500 -19.47 -4.15 -4.18
N GLY A 501 -19.07 -3.66 -5.36
CA GLY A 501 -18.71 -2.27 -5.57
C GLY A 501 -18.97 -1.80 -7.00
N PRO A 502 -18.57 -0.56 -7.31
CA PRO A 502 -18.53 -0.06 -8.69
C PRO A 502 -17.66 -0.97 -9.56
N ALA A 503 -17.96 -1.00 -10.86
CA ALA A 503 -17.12 -1.72 -11.81
C ALA A 503 -15.69 -1.14 -11.80
N LEU A 504 -14.69 -2.01 -11.87
CA LEU A 504 -13.29 -1.59 -11.97
C LEU A 504 -13.11 -0.75 -13.24
N PRO A 505 -12.46 0.42 -13.16
CA PRO A 505 -12.13 1.20 -14.35
C PRO A 505 -10.89 0.66 -15.08
N THR A 506 -9.98 -0.01 -14.35
CA THR A 506 -8.75 -0.62 -14.83
C THR A 506 -8.11 -1.43 -13.70
N VAL A 507 -7.29 -2.44 -14.03
CA VAL A 507 -6.46 -3.17 -13.07
C VAL A 507 -5.05 -2.57 -13.11
N ARG A 508 -4.72 -1.80 -12.05
CA ARG A 508 -3.41 -1.14 -11.85
C ARG A 508 -2.58 -1.79 -10.77
N ASN A 509 -3.19 -2.68 -9.99
CA ASN A 509 -2.56 -3.39 -8.89
C ASN A 509 -3.21 -4.75 -8.73
N SER A 510 -2.43 -5.72 -8.29
CA SER A 510 -2.91 -7.02 -7.84
C SER A 510 -1.92 -7.54 -6.80
N PRO A 511 -2.38 -8.06 -5.65
CA PRO A 511 -1.50 -8.70 -4.66
C PRO A 511 -0.70 -9.87 -5.22
N PHE A 512 -1.13 -10.40 -6.37
CA PHE A 512 -0.57 -11.56 -7.04
C PHE A 512 0.35 -11.18 -8.22
N CYS A 513 0.61 -9.88 -8.44
CA CYS A 513 1.43 -9.39 -9.55
C CYS A 513 2.58 -8.51 -9.08
N GLU A 514 3.69 -8.55 -9.83
CA GLU A 514 4.74 -7.54 -9.68
C GLU A 514 4.25 -6.23 -10.31
N GLY A 515 4.21 -5.17 -9.51
CA GLY A 515 3.58 -3.90 -9.90
C GLY A 515 4.30 -3.18 -11.04
N GLY A 516 5.63 -3.26 -11.12
CA GLY A 516 6.41 -2.68 -12.23
C GLY A 516 6.08 -3.35 -13.57
N LEU A 517 6.03 -4.68 -13.59
CA LEU A 517 5.67 -5.48 -14.75
C LEU A 517 4.22 -5.26 -15.18
N LEU A 518 3.28 -5.18 -14.24
CA LEU A 518 1.88 -4.87 -14.55
C LEU A 518 1.74 -3.47 -15.18
N ASN A 519 2.49 -2.48 -14.68
CA ASN A 519 2.50 -1.14 -15.28
C ASN A 519 3.04 -1.16 -16.71
N HIS A 520 4.18 -1.83 -16.96
CA HIS A 520 4.71 -1.99 -18.32
C HIS A 520 3.73 -2.70 -19.24
N LEU A 521 3.03 -3.74 -18.76
CA LEU A 521 2.03 -4.46 -19.55
C LEU A 521 0.84 -3.55 -19.90
N ASN A 522 0.34 -2.78 -18.95
CA ASN A 522 -0.75 -1.83 -19.19
C ASN A 522 -0.36 -0.74 -20.20
N GLU A 523 0.83 -0.18 -20.09
CA GLU A 523 1.36 0.81 -21.06
C GLU A 523 1.48 0.22 -22.47
N ALA A 524 2.07 -0.99 -22.58
CA ALA A 524 2.24 -1.67 -23.86
C ALA A 524 0.88 -1.97 -24.52
N LEU A 525 -0.10 -2.42 -23.74
CA LEU A 525 -1.45 -2.71 -24.23
C LEU A 525 -2.20 -1.46 -24.70
N LEU A 526 -2.06 -0.33 -23.99
CA LEU A 526 -2.66 0.95 -24.38
C LEU A 526 -2.08 1.47 -25.71
N GLN A 527 -0.76 1.44 -25.88
CA GLN A 527 -0.13 1.88 -27.13
C GLN A 527 -0.51 0.98 -28.32
N THR A 528 -0.63 -0.33 -28.11
CA THR A 528 -0.98 -1.25 -29.19
C THR A 528 -2.43 -1.08 -29.65
N ALA A 529 -3.33 -0.65 -28.75
CA ALA A 529 -4.74 -0.38 -29.05
C ALA A 529 -4.95 0.86 -29.93
N GLU A 530 -4.05 1.84 -29.90
CA GLU A 530 -4.11 3.05 -30.73
C GLU A 530 -3.78 2.78 -32.22
N GLY A 531 -3.15 1.65 -32.56
CA GLY A 531 -2.69 1.33 -33.92
C GLY A 531 -3.59 0.42 -34.76
N SER A 532 -4.40 -0.44 -34.14
CA SER A 532 -5.40 -1.31 -34.81
C SER A 532 -6.13 -2.14 -33.76
N ALA A 533 -7.46 -2.16 -33.85
CA ALA A 533 -8.34 -2.70 -32.83
C ALA A 533 -8.07 -4.18 -32.45
N ALA A 534 -7.41 -4.98 -33.29
CA ALA A 534 -7.24 -6.43 -33.11
C ALA A 534 -5.83 -6.88 -32.65
N ALA A 535 -4.97 -5.97 -32.21
CA ALA A 535 -3.53 -6.19 -32.23
C ALA A 535 -3.00 -7.41 -31.45
N TRP A 536 -3.51 -7.75 -30.26
CA TRP A 536 -3.01 -8.92 -29.51
C TRP A 536 -3.24 -10.26 -30.21
N ALA A 537 -4.41 -10.44 -30.83
CA ALA A 537 -4.72 -11.64 -31.60
C ALA A 537 -3.86 -11.77 -32.88
N HIS A 538 -3.10 -10.73 -33.22
CA HIS A 538 -2.25 -10.64 -34.41
C HIS A 538 -0.76 -10.45 -34.07
N VAL A 539 -0.38 -10.49 -32.79
CA VAL A 539 1.04 -10.49 -32.40
C VAL A 539 1.68 -11.79 -32.92
N PRO A 540 2.70 -11.71 -33.79
CA PRO A 540 3.31 -12.90 -34.34
C PRO A 540 3.96 -13.75 -33.22
N PRO A 541 3.94 -15.09 -33.35
CA PRO A 541 4.66 -15.95 -32.42
C PRO A 541 6.16 -15.68 -32.52
N CYS A 542 6.87 -15.90 -31.42
CA CYS A 542 8.32 -15.84 -31.41
C CYS A 542 8.93 -17.14 -31.99
N ASP A 543 9.73 -17.03 -33.04
CA ASP A 543 10.37 -18.18 -33.72
C ASP A 543 11.34 -18.98 -32.82
N SER A 544 11.85 -18.35 -31.76
CA SER A 544 12.80 -18.97 -30.82
C SER A 544 12.15 -19.52 -29.55
N CYS A 545 10.85 -19.28 -29.35
CA CYS A 545 10.12 -19.84 -28.22
C CYS A 545 9.64 -21.26 -28.54
N HIS A 546 9.81 -22.20 -27.60
CA HIS A 546 9.32 -23.57 -27.77
C HIS A 546 7.81 -23.63 -27.63
N VAL A 547 7.14 -24.27 -28.59
CA VAL A 547 5.69 -24.34 -28.66
C VAL A 547 5.16 -25.59 -27.96
N ILE A 548 4.61 -25.42 -26.76
CA ILE A 548 3.77 -26.47 -26.15
C ILE A 548 2.49 -26.57 -26.98
N CYS A 549 2.33 -27.65 -27.75
CA CYS A 549 1.11 -27.91 -28.49
C CYS A 549 0.03 -28.55 -27.59
N ALA A 550 -1.25 -28.33 -27.94
CA ALA A 550 -2.41 -28.90 -27.25
C ALA A 550 -2.30 -30.41 -26.99
N THR A 551 -1.77 -31.16 -27.97
CA THR A 551 -1.56 -32.62 -27.88
C THR A 551 -0.56 -33.00 -26.78
N SER A 552 0.52 -32.23 -26.63
CA SER A 552 1.54 -32.46 -25.59
C SER A 552 0.96 -32.24 -24.20
N MET A 553 0.19 -31.15 -24.02
CA MET A 553 -0.51 -30.86 -22.76
C MET A 553 -1.48 -31.97 -22.38
N LEU A 554 -2.31 -32.43 -23.32
CA LEU A 554 -3.28 -33.50 -23.04
C LEU A 554 -2.61 -34.84 -22.74
N SER A 555 -1.46 -35.13 -23.37
CA SER A 555 -0.67 -36.32 -23.06
C SER A 555 -0.12 -36.27 -21.64
N GLU A 556 0.35 -35.10 -21.19
CA GLU A 556 0.79 -34.86 -19.82
C GLU A 556 -0.37 -34.97 -18.82
N VAL A 557 -1.55 -34.40 -19.14
CA VAL A 557 -2.76 -34.55 -18.32
C VAL A 557 -3.18 -36.02 -18.20
N ALA A 558 -3.13 -36.78 -19.30
CA ALA A 558 -3.44 -38.21 -19.27
C ALA A 558 -2.45 -38.99 -18.38
N ALA A 559 -1.17 -38.64 -18.41
CA ALA A 559 -0.14 -39.24 -17.54
C ALA A 559 -0.40 -38.91 -16.05
N LEU A 560 -0.70 -37.65 -15.73
CA LEU A 560 -1.01 -37.20 -14.37
C LEU A 560 -2.33 -37.77 -13.83
N CYS A 561 -3.34 -37.96 -14.69
CA CYS A 561 -4.56 -38.68 -14.33
C CYS A 561 -4.24 -40.14 -13.95
N SER A 562 -3.32 -40.77 -14.67
CA SER A 562 -2.93 -42.16 -14.41
C SER A 562 -2.16 -42.31 -13.10
N SER A 563 -1.30 -41.36 -12.73
CA SER A 563 -0.53 -41.40 -11.48
C SER A 563 -1.35 -41.09 -10.22
N THR A 564 -2.42 -40.31 -10.35
CA THR A 564 -3.31 -39.92 -9.24
C THR A 564 -4.44 -40.94 -8.99
N ALA A 565 -4.49 -42.03 -9.77
CA ALA A 565 -5.45 -43.11 -9.60
C ALA A 565 -5.18 -43.90 -8.30
N PRO A 566 -6.19 -44.16 -7.44
CA PRO A 566 -6.03 -45.17 -6.41
C PRO A 566 -5.77 -46.53 -7.08
N ASN A 567 -4.81 -47.30 -6.57
CA ASN A 567 -4.51 -48.67 -7.02
C ASN A 567 -5.73 -49.58 -6.80
N LEU A 568 -6.68 -49.54 -7.73
CA LEU A 568 -7.78 -50.48 -7.77
C LEU A 568 -7.21 -51.81 -8.28
N ASN A 569 -7.04 -52.75 -7.35
CA ASN A 569 -6.78 -54.16 -7.65
C ASN A 569 -7.99 -54.74 -8.40
N GLY A 570 -8.02 -54.55 -9.71
CA GLY A 570 -9.07 -55.08 -10.58
C GLY A 570 -9.06 -54.42 -11.96
N GLY A 571 -8.47 -55.14 -12.93
CA GLY A 571 -8.30 -54.94 -14.39
C GLY A 571 -9.19 -54.05 -15.26
N ASN A 572 -10.13 -53.24 -14.77
CA ASN A 572 -10.89 -52.30 -15.59
C ASN A 572 -10.30 -50.89 -15.52
N LYS A 573 -9.62 -50.48 -16.61
CA LYS A 573 -9.22 -49.08 -16.84
C LYS A 573 -10.48 -48.20 -16.87
N VAL A 574 -10.68 -47.41 -15.82
CA VAL A 574 -11.76 -46.41 -15.78
C VAL A 574 -11.43 -45.31 -16.78
N LYS A 575 -12.24 -45.17 -17.83
CA LYS A 575 -12.15 -44.03 -18.76
C LYS A 575 -12.48 -42.76 -17.99
N ARG A 576 -11.62 -41.76 -18.05
CA ARG A 576 -11.82 -40.45 -17.41
C ARG A 576 -12.14 -39.41 -18.44
N GLN A 577 -12.93 -38.40 -18.08
CA GLN A 577 -13.16 -37.26 -18.96
C GLN A 577 -12.23 -36.10 -18.59
N CYS A 578 -11.93 -35.30 -19.60
CA CYS A 578 -11.23 -34.04 -19.52
C CYS A 578 -12.12 -32.98 -20.16
N LEU A 579 -12.67 -32.08 -19.35
CA LEU A 579 -13.44 -30.94 -19.84
C LEU A 579 -12.46 -29.81 -20.21
N VAL A 580 -12.49 -29.38 -21.46
CA VAL A 580 -11.57 -28.38 -22.00
C VAL A 580 -12.37 -27.20 -22.50
N PHE A 581 -12.15 -26.03 -21.90
CA PHE A 581 -12.65 -24.76 -22.42
C PHE A 581 -11.63 -24.18 -23.40
N GLY A 582 -12.05 -23.83 -24.61
CA GLY A 582 -11.16 -23.23 -25.60
C GLY A 582 -11.71 -23.28 -27.02
N SER A 583 -11.13 -22.48 -27.92
CA SER A 583 -11.47 -22.51 -29.34
C SER A 583 -11.23 -23.89 -29.97
N GLY A 584 -12.20 -24.35 -30.75
CA GLY A 584 -12.08 -25.57 -31.54
C GLY A 584 -10.89 -25.57 -32.50
N SER A 585 -10.37 -24.41 -32.94
CA SER A 585 -9.18 -24.35 -33.80
C SER A 585 -7.92 -24.83 -33.09
N VAL A 586 -7.73 -24.47 -31.82
CA VAL A 586 -6.55 -24.80 -31.00
C VAL A 586 -6.54 -26.28 -30.59
N TRP A 587 -7.72 -26.81 -30.28
CA TRP A 587 -7.89 -28.18 -29.76
C TRP A 587 -8.39 -29.18 -30.81
N SER A 588 -8.59 -28.75 -32.07
CA SER A 588 -9.13 -29.56 -33.17
C SER A 588 -8.35 -30.84 -33.43
N ALA A 589 -7.02 -30.80 -33.32
CA ALA A 589 -6.14 -31.94 -33.55
C ALA A 589 -6.28 -33.07 -32.51
N CYS A 590 -7.01 -32.83 -31.42
CA CYS A 590 -7.14 -33.74 -30.28
C CYS A 590 -8.56 -34.28 -30.07
N GLN A 591 -9.47 -34.11 -31.04
CA GLN A 591 -10.87 -34.51 -30.88
C GLN A 591 -11.01 -36.04 -30.76
N GLY A 592 -11.61 -36.50 -29.66
CA GLY A 592 -11.98 -37.90 -29.44
C GLY A 592 -11.48 -38.46 -28.11
N GLN A 593 -10.23 -38.91 -28.07
CA GLN A 593 -9.65 -39.61 -26.93
C GLN A 593 -8.11 -39.62 -27.01
N ILE A 594 -7.41 -39.36 -25.91
CA ILE A 594 -5.94 -39.54 -25.80
C ILE A 594 -5.67 -40.55 -24.68
N GLY A 595 -5.16 -41.73 -25.04
CA GLY A 595 -5.02 -42.83 -24.09
C GLY A 595 -6.37 -43.23 -23.49
N ASP A 596 -6.49 -43.19 -22.16
CA ASP A 596 -7.74 -43.47 -21.43
C ASP A 596 -8.57 -42.20 -21.11
N LEU A 597 -8.17 -41.03 -21.65
CA LEU A 597 -8.78 -39.72 -21.41
C LEU A 597 -9.72 -39.33 -22.56
N VAL A 598 -11.01 -39.18 -22.27
CA VAL A 598 -12.05 -38.68 -23.19
C VAL A 598 -12.10 -37.17 -23.13
N ILE A 599 -12.03 -36.49 -24.28
CA ILE A 599 -11.93 -35.02 -24.34
C ILE A 599 -13.28 -34.42 -24.70
N ASN A 600 -13.82 -33.59 -23.81
CA ASN A 600 -15.07 -32.84 -24.03
C ASN A 600 -14.74 -31.36 -24.19
N LEU A 601 -14.98 -30.82 -25.39
CA LEU A 601 -14.75 -29.41 -25.68
C LEU A 601 -15.97 -28.56 -25.34
N SER A 602 -15.74 -27.40 -24.75
CA SER A 602 -16.77 -26.41 -24.41
C SER A 602 -16.30 -24.99 -24.73
N ALA A 603 -17.26 -24.09 -24.94
CA ALA A 603 -16.97 -22.70 -25.29
C ALA A 603 -16.27 -21.96 -24.15
N GLU A 604 -15.16 -21.30 -24.47
CA GLU A 604 -14.42 -20.43 -23.53
C GLU A 604 -15.24 -19.21 -23.09
N PRO A 605 -14.90 -18.58 -21.95
CA PRO A 605 -15.43 -17.27 -21.58
C PRO A 605 -15.18 -16.26 -22.70
N SER A 606 -16.15 -15.40 -22.97
CA SER A 606 -16.00 -14.29 -23.90
C SER A 606 -14.99 -13.29 -23.35
N PHE A 607 -14.14 -12.82 -24.25
CA PHE A 607 -13.07 -11.92 -23.90
C PHE A 607 -13.53 -10.46 -23.94
N PRO A 608 -12.94 -9.58 -23.12
CA PRO A 608 -13.25 -8.16 -23.10
C PRO A 608 -13.23 -7.55 -24.51
N ARG A 609 -14.30 -6.82 -24.84
CA ARG A 609 -14.39 -6.09 -26.12
C ARG A 609 -13.43 -4.89 -26.14
N TYR A 610 -13.23 -4.34 -27.34
CA TYR A 610 -12.38 -3.16 -27.60
C TYR A 610 -12.52 -2.06 -26.52
N GLY A 611 -11.40 -1.52 -26.04
CA GLY A 611 -11.36 -0.45 -25.03
C GLY A 611 -11.25 -0.89 -23.56
N CYS A 612 -11.39 -2.19 -23.26
CA CYS A 612 -11.33 -2.76 -21.90
C CYS A 612 -10.01 -3.52 -21.60
N ILE A 613 -8.95 -3.30 -22.39
CA ILE A 613 -7.78 -4.18 -22.42
C ILE A 613 -6.99 -4.14 -21.10
N THR A 614 -6.98 -3.00 -20.40
CA THR A 614 -6.31 -2.84 -19.09
C THR A 614 -7.17 -3.34 -17.92
N LEU A 615 -8.36 -3.90 -18.17
CA LEU A 615 -9.14 -4.61 -17.15
C LEU A 615 -8.68 -6.04 -16.95
N HIS A 616 -7.96 -6.63 -17.92
CA HIS A 616 -7.53 -8.03 -17.87
C HIS A 616 -8.67 -8.98 -17.47
N ASP A 617 -8.55 -9.70 -16.35
CA ASP A 617 -9.58 -10.59 -15.78
C ASP A 617 -10.60 -9.87 -14.88
N GLY A 618 -10.45 -8.56 -14.70
CA GLY A 618 -11.32 -7.69 -13.90
C GLY A 618 -12.54 -7.14 -14.65
N GLU A 619 -12.74 -7.54 -15.91
CA GLU A 619 -13.93 -7.17 -16.66
C GLU A 619 -15.17 -7.95 -16.13
N PRO A 620 -16.28 -7.27 -15.80
CA PRO A 620 -17.41 -7.90 -15.13
C PRO A 620 -18.05 -9.09 -15.87
N LEU A 621 -18.23 -9.00 -17.19
CA LEU A 621 -18.84 -10.07 -17.97
C LEU A 621 -17.92 -11.30 -18.03
N TYR A 622 -16.61 -11.09 -18.22
CA TYR A 622 -15.60 -12.14 -18.17
C TYR A 622 -15.63 -12.88 -16.83
N GLN A 623 -15.66 -12.17 -15.70
CA GLN A 623 -15.72 -12.78 -14.36
C GLN A 623 -16.99 -13.63 -14.18
N GLN A 624 -18.14 -13.10 -14.62
CA GLN A 624 -19.42 -13.81 -14.57
C GLN A 624 -19.38 -15.10 -15.39
N GLU A 625 -18.89 -15.03 -16.63
CA GLU A 625 -18.79 -16.19 -17.50
C GLU A 625 -17.77 -17.21 -16.99
N LEU A 626 -16.61 -16.76 -16.51
CA LEU A 626 -15.61 -17.62 -15.89
C LEU A 626 -16.21 -18.43 -14.73
N LEU A 627 -16.91 -17.75 -13.82
CA LEU A 627 -17.57 -18.41 -12.70
C LEU A 627 -18.68 -19.37 -13.17
N SER A 628 -19.45 -18.98 -14.20
CA SER A 628 -20.46 -19.84 -14.81
C SER A 628 -19.87 -21.16 -15.34
N ARG A 629 -18.70 -21.09 -15.99
CA ARG A 629 -17.98 -22.27 -16.50
C ARG A 629 -17.44 -23.16 -15.38
N VAL A 630 -16.96 -22.56 -14.29
CA VAL A 630 -16.53 -23.31 -13.11
C VAL A 630 -17.72 -24.03 -12.45
N VAL A 631 -18.83 -23.32 -12.20
CA VAL A 631 -20.06 -23.93 -11.65
C VAL A 631 -20.55 -25.08 -12.54
N PHE A 632 -20.60 -24.88 -13.85
CA PHE A 632 -20.95 -25.94 -14.81
C PHE A 632 -20.01 -27.14 -14.71
N SER A 633 -18.70 -26.91 -14.60
CA SER A 633 -17.69 -27.98 -14.49
C SER A 633 -17.91 -28.80 -13.23
N LEU A 634 -18.04 -28.15 -12.07
CA LEU A 634 -18.22 -28.82 -10.78
C LEU A 634 -19.54 -29.62 -10.72
N GLN A 635 -20.54 -29.27 -11.53
CA GLN A 635 -21.82 -29.99 -11.63
C GLN A 635 -21.78 -31.20 -12.57
N ASN A 636 -20.89 -31.23 -13.56
CA ASN A 636 -20.90 -32.21 -14.65
C ASN A 636 -19.69 -33.15 -14.67
N LEU A 637 -18.65 -32.87 -13.86
CA LEU A 637 -17.51 -33.76 -13.71
C LEU A 637 -17.81 -34.91 -12.73
N ASN A 638 -17.24 -36.08 -13.02
CA ASN A 638 -17.26 -37.26 -12.15
C ASN A 638 -15.96 -37.34 -11.35
N SER A 639 -15.97 -38.17 -10.30
CA SER A 639 -14.80 -38.39 -9.45
C SER A 639 -13.57 -38.82 -10.27
N GLY A 640 -12.47 -38.10 -10.11
CA GLY A 640 -11.20 -38.37 -10.78
C GLY A 640 -10.99 -37.68 -12.14
N ASP A 641 -11.99 -36.95 -12.64
CA ASP A 641 -11.91 -36.24 -13.93
C ASP A 641 -10.99 -35.01 -13.88
N ALA A 642 -10.70 -34.45 -15.07
CA ALA A 642 -9.84 -33.29 -15.25
C ALA A 642 -10.58 -32.10 -15.88
N LEU A 643 -10.07 -30.89 -15.62
CA LEU A 643 -10.56 -29.62 -16.14
C LEU A 643 -9.38 -28.77 -16.65
N LEU A 644 -9.49 -28.30 -17.89
CA LEU A 644 -8.57 -27.33 -18.51
C LEU A 644 -9.34 -26.02 -18.73
N LEU A 645 -8.90 -24.97 -18.04
CA LEU A 645 -9.58 -23.68 -18.00
C LEU A 645 -8.62 -22.53 -18.41
N PRO A 646 -8.85 -21.86 -19.55
CA PRO A 646 -8.06 -20.70 -19.95
C PRO A 646 -8.30 -19.50 -19.02
N LEU A 647 -7.22 -18.84 -18.56
CA LEU A 647 -7.26 -17.67 -17.67
C LEU A 647 -6.42 -16.49 -18.19
N PHE A 648 -6.89 -15.26 -17.92
CA PHE A 648 -6.14 -14.02 -18.21
C PHE A 648 -4.94 -13.81 -17.27
N SER A 649 -4.12 -12.81 -17.63
CA SER A 649 -3.08 -12.25 -16.75
C SER A 649 -3.67 -11.31 -15.71
N ALA A 650 -2.83 -10.85 -14.77
CA ALA A 650 -3.16 -9.79 -13.81
C ALA A 650 -4.33 -10.12 -12.88
N LEU A 651 -4.33 -11.35 -12.35
CA LEU A 651 -5.47 -11.91 -11.61
C LEU A 651 -6.00 -10.96 -10.54
N THR A 652 -7.30 -10.69 -10.59
CA THR A 652 -8.10 -10.07 -9.54
C THR A 652 -8.32 -11.03 -8.37
N ARG A 653 -8.75 -10.50 -7.22
CA ARG A 653 -9.16 -11.29 -6.05
C ARG A 653 -10.28 -12.27 -6.36
N VAL A 654 -11.19 -11.92 -7.27
CA VAL A 654 -12.27 -12.80 -7.71
C VAL A 654 -11.71 -14.03 -8.40
N THR A 655 -10.78 -13.87 -9.34
CA THR A 655 -10.19 -15.01 -10.04
C THR A 655 -9.27 -15.82 -9.14
N ALA A 656 -8.52 -15.18 -8.25
CA ALA A 656 -7.74 -15.88 -7.22
C ALA A 656 -8.63 -16.75 -6.32
N ALA A 657 -9.79 -16.23 -5.90
CA ALA A 657 -10.78 -16.97 -5.12
C ALA A 657 -11.39 -18.14 -5.91
N ILE A 658 -11.62 -17.99 -7.22
CA ILE A 658 -12.04 -19.08 -8.09
C ILE A 658 -10.97 -20.20 -8.13
N ILE A 659 -9.69 -19.84 -8.22
CA ILE A 659 -8.59 -20.81 -8.19
C ILE A 659 -8.52 -21.54 -6.84
N LEU A 660 -8.73 -20.85 -5.72
CA LEU A 660 -8.84 -21.50 -4.41
C LEU A 660 -10.00 -22.52 -4.37
N CYS A 661 -11.17 -22.17 -4.92
CA CYS A 661 -12.31 -23.09 -5.00
C CYS A 661 -11.99 -24.33 -5.83
N LEU A 662 -11.20 -24.18 -6.90
CA LEU A 662 -10.70 -25.31 -7.69
C LEU A 662 -9.66 -26.13 -6.90
N HIS A 663 -8.77 -25.50 -6.16
CA HIS A 663 -7.81 -26.20 -5.29
C HIS A 663 -8.51 -27.03 -4.20
N LEU A 664 -9.61 -26.53 -3.64
CA LEU A 664 -10.46 -27.28 -2.71
C LEU A 664 -11.20 -28.44 -3.40
N SER A 665 -11.44 -28.36 -4.72
CA SER A 665 -12.27 -29.32 -5.46
C SER A 665 -11.49 -30.38 -6.24
N PHE A 666 -10.17 -30.26 -6.35
CA PHE A 666 -9.32 -31.14 -7.16
C PHE A 666 -8.11 -31.64 -6.38
N ARG A 667 -7.60 -32.82 -6.74
CA ARG A 667 -6.38 -33.40 -6.14
C ARG A 667 -5.11 -32.65 -6.50
N LEU A 668 -5.10 -32.02 -7.67
CA LEU A 668 -3.94 -31.32 -8.18
C LEU A 668 -4.38 -30.15 -9.04
N VAL A 669 -3.80 -28.97 -8.81
CA VAL A 669 -3.96 -27.79 -9.66
C VAL A 669 -2.59 -27.29 -10.08
N THR A 670 -2.38 -27.11 -11.39
CA THR A 670 -1.16 -26.55 -12.00
C THR A 670 -1.54 -25.64 -13.17
N PHE A 671 -0.58 -24.99 -13.82
CA PHE A 671 -0.85 -24.15 -15.00
C PHE A 671 0.18 -24.37 -16.10
N ARG A 672 -0.21 -24.13 -17.35
CA ARG A 672 0.68 -24.12 -18.51
C ARG A 672 0.46 -22.85 -19.32
N CYS A 673 1.54 -22.28 -19.83
CA CYS A 673 1.50 -21.09 -20.68
C CYS A 673 1.78 -21.50 -22.13
N PRO A 674 0.81 -22.07 -22.86
CA PRO A 674 1.02 -22.37 -24.27
C PRO A 674 1.30 -21.07 -25.04
N PRO A 675 2.05 -21.12 -26.15
CA PRO A 675 2.23 -19.94 -27.00
C PRO A 675 0.87 -19.44 -27.49
N PRO A 676 0.74 -18.13 -27.72
CA PRO A 676 -0.53 -17.57 -28.09
C PRO A 676 -0.95 -18.10 -29.46
N SER A 677 -2.05 -18.83 -29.45
CA SER A 677 -2.95 -18.95 -30.59
C SER A 677 -4.24 -18.16 -30.36
N GLY A 678 -4.31 -17.32 -29.31
CA GLY A 678 -5.50 -16.54 -28.93
C GLY A 678 -5.27 -15.49 -27.83
N LEU A 679 -6.39 -14.92 -27.33
CA LEU A 679 -6.44 -13.84 -26.32
C LEU A 679 -5.94 -14.27 -24.92
N VAL A 680 -5.84 -15.57 -24.65
CA VAL A 680 -5.50 -16.12 -23.34
C VAL A 680 -4.08 -16.66 -23.33
N GLY A 681 -3.29 -16.26 -22.31
CA GLY A 681 -1.88 -16.62 -22.18
C GLY A 681 -1.60 -17.84 -21.30
N THR A 682 -2.61 -18.41 -20.63
CA THR A 682 -2.40 -19.52 -19.69
C THR A 682 -3.63 -20.42 -19.59
N VAL A 683 -3.39 -21.71 -19.40
CA VAL A 683 -4.41 -22.73 -19.13
C VAL A 683 -4.15 -23.30 -17.74
N LEU A 684 -5.13 -23.14 -16.86
CA LEU A 684 -5.17 -23.82 -15.58
C LEU A 684 -5.54 -25.28 -15.80
N VAL A 685 -4.80 -26.18 -15.19
CA VAL A 685 -4.93 -27.63 -15.32
C VAL A 685 -5.29 -28.19 -13.95
N CYS A 686 -6.53 -28.65 -13.80
CA CYS A 686 -7.05 -29.24 -12.58
C CYS A 686 -7.26 -30.75 -12.80
N ILE A 687 -6.74 -31.59 -11.91
CA ILE A 687 -6.71 -33.04 -12.08
C ILE A 687 -7.27 -33.74 -10.85
N GLY A 688 -8.11 -34.74 -11.09
CA GLY A 688 -8.67 -35.57 -10.03
C GLY A 688 -9.78 -34.85 -9.27
N PHE A 689 -10.89 -34.57 -9.95
CA PHE A 689 -12.06 -33.93 -9.35
C PHE A 689 -12.58 -34.72 -8.13
N CYS A 690 -12.92 -34.01 -7.06
CA CYS A 690 -13.43 -34.52 -5.79
C CYS A 690 -14.87 -34.02 -5.55
N PRO A 691 -15.91 -34.77 -5.94
CA PRO A 691 -17.31 -34.31 -5.87
C PRO A 691 -17.77 -33.93 -4.46
N GLU A 692 -17.34 -34.68 -3.44
CA GLU A 692 -17.71 -34.42 -2.03
C GLU A 692 -17.15 -33.10 -1.50
N ALA A 693 -15.94 -32.72 -1.92
CA ALA A 693 -15.35 -31.44 -1.56
C ALA A 693 -16.01 -30.29 -2.33
N ALA A 694 -16.23 -30.49 -3.64
CA ALA A 694 -16.90 -29.50 -4.49
C ALA A 694 -18.35 -29.21 -4.04
N ALA A 695 -19.07 -30.22 -3.54
CA ALA A 695 -20.45 -30.08 -3.06
C ALA A 695 -20.58 -29.07 -1.91
N GLN A 696 -19.53 -28.87 -1.11
CA GLN A 696 -19.53 -27.92 0.01
C GLN A 696 -19.47 -26.46 -0.47
N ILE A 697 -18.81 -26.21 -1.60
CA ILE A 697 -18.51 -24.86 -2.11
C ILE A 697 -19.51 -24.43 -3.18
N LEU A 698 -20.10 -25.40 -3.88
CA LEU A 698 -21.00 -25.16 -5.01
C LEU A 698 -22.20 -24.22 -4.68
N PRO A 699 -22.88 -24.33 -3.52
CA PRO A 699 -23.97 -23.41 -3.17
C PRO A 699 -23.51 -21.95 -3.11
N LEU A 700 -22.31 -21.71 -2.57
CA LEU A 700 -21.72 -20.37 -2.48
C LEU A 700 -21.36 -19.83 -3.87
N LEU A 701 -20.74 -20.63 -4.74
CA LEU A 701 -20.43 -20.20 -6.12
C LEU A 701 -21.70 -19.85 -6.92
N ILE A 702 -22.80 -20.59 -6.71
CA ILE A 702 -24.10 -20.29 -7.32
C ILE A 702 -24.65 -18.94 -6.81
N ASP A 703 -24.56 -18.67 -5.51
CA ASP A 703 -24.99 -17.38 -4.93
C ASP A 703 -24.14 -16.21 -5.47
N VAL A 704 -22.82 -16.38 -5.53
CA VAL A 704 -21.91 -15.37 -6.08
C VAL A 704 -22.23 -15.09 -7.55
N HIS A 705 -22.43 -16.14 -8.36
CA HIS A 705 -22.81 -15.99 -9.78
C HIS A 705 -24.14 -15.24 -9.94
N LYS A 706 -25.12 -15.51 -9.06
CA LYS A 706 -26.38 -14.77 -9.03
C LYS A 706 -26.16 -13.28 -8.75
N ARG A 707 -25.32 -12.94 -7.76
CA ARG A 707 -24.97 -11.56 -7.42
C ARG A 707 -24.20 -10.84 -8.53
N MET A 708 -23.35 -11.55 -9.28
CA MET A 708 -22.64 -11.00 -10.45
C MET A 708 -23.59 -10.58 -11.58
N SER A 709 -24.85 -11.04 -11.56
CA SER A 709 -25.88 -10.64 -12.53
C SER A 709 -26.60 -9.32 -12.16
N GLU A 710 -26.25 -8.72 -11.01
CA GLU A 710 -26.83 -7.46 -10.52
C GLU A 710 -26.05 -6.23 -11.05
N LEU A 711 -26.51 -5.01 -10.73
CA LEU A 711 -25.93 -3.75 -11.23
C LEU A 711 -24.51 -3.42 -10.72
N LYS A 712 -23.98 -4.17 -9.74
CA LYS A 712 -22.67 -3.92 -9.10
C LYS A 712 -21.73 -5.10 -9.35
N GLN A 713 -20.44 -4.82 -9.49
CA GLN A 713 -19.43 -5.86 -9.65
C GLN A 713 -19.10 -6.50 -8.30
N VAL A 714 -18.95 -7.82 -8.27
CA VAL A 714 -18.37 -8.53 -7.13
C VAL A 714 -16.87 -8.26 -7.12
N LEU A 715 -16.35 -7.68 -6.04
CA LEU A 715 -14.92 -7.37 -5.88
C LEU A 715 -14.18 -8.45 -5.09
N GLN A 716 -14.90 -9.19 -4.25
CA GLN A 716 -14.36 -10.24 -3.39
C GLN A 716 -15.49 -11.18 -2.96
N PHE A 717 -15.22 -12.47 -2.85
CA PHE A 717 -16.13 -13.44 -2.21
C PHE A 717 -15.43 -14.43 -1.28
N VAL A 718 -14.11 -14.29 -1.13
CA VAL A 718 -13.26 -15.04 -0.18
C VAL A 718 -12.42 -14.00 0.58
N PRO A 719 -12.30 -14.09 1.92
CA PRO A 719 -11.45 -13.19 2.70
C PRO A 719 -9.99 -13.21 2.22
N MET A 720 -9.30 -12.07 2.26
CA MET A 720 -7.90 -12.00 1.83
C MET A 720 -7.00 -12.83 2.73
N GLU A 721 -7.38 -13.02 3.99
CA GLU A 721 -6.71 -13.90 4.94
C GLU A 721 -6.65 -15.35 4.46
N GLU A 722 -7.68 -15.84 3.76
CA GLU A 722 -7.69 -17.18 3.19
C GLU A 722 -6.86 -17.23 1.90
N ILE A 723 -6.97 -16.21 1.04
CA ILE A 723 -6.26 -16.19 -0.25
C ILE A 723 -4.73 -16.02 -0.06
N LEU A 724 -4.32 -15.24 0.94
CA LEU A 724 -2.91 -14.91 1.20
C LEU A 724 -2.20 -15.93 2.11
N THR A 725 -2.66 -17.19 2.13
CA THR A 725 -2.06 -18.24 2.96
C THR A 725 -1.42 -19.36 2.14
N GLY A 726 -0.33 -19.91 2.69
CA GLY A 726 0.32 -21.11 2.19
C GLY A 726 0.67 -21.05 0.70
N GLY A 727 0.80 -22.23 0.08
CA GLY A 727 1.26 -22.40 -1.30
C GLY A 727 0.42 -21.72 -2.38
N LEU A 728 -0.83 -21.31 -2.08
CA LEU A 728 -1.70 -20.63 -3.04
C LEU A 728 -1.12 -19.28 -3.46
N THR A 729 -0.56 -18.51 -2.52
CA THR A 729 -0.02 -17.18 -2.82
C THR A 729 1.19 -17.29 -3.73
N GLU A 730 2.12 -18.21 -3.44
CA GLU A 730 3.26 -18.50 -4.31
C GLU A 730 2.79 -18.96 -5.70
N PHE A 731 1.76 -19.81 -5.76
CA PHE A 731 1.19 -20.33 -7.00
C PHE A 731 0.62 -19.22 -7.88
N LEU A 732 -0.26 -18.37 -7.33
CA LEU A 732 -0.89 -17.25 -8.03
C LEU A 732 0.15 -16.26 -8.54
N TRP A 733 1.19 -16.00 -7.75
CA TRP A 733 2.29 -15.13 -8.14
C TRP A 733 3.10 -15.70 -9.29
N ALA A 734 3.55 -16.96 -9.17
CA ALA A 734 4.33 -17.64 -10.19
C ALA A 734 3.55 -17.68 -11.51
N MET A 735 2.26 -18.02 -11.44
CA MET A 735 1.36 -17.99 -12.60
C MET A 735 1.36 -16.62 -13.25
N ASN A 736 0.98 -15.56 -12.54
CA ASN A 736 0.92 -14.20 -13.08
C ASN A 736 2.24 -13.71 -13.67
N CYS A 737 3.36 -13.96 -12.99
CA CYS A 737 4.68 -13.60 -13.49
C CYS A 737 4.95 -14.22 -14.86
N GLU A 738 4.74 -15.53 -15.02
CA GLU A 738 4.96 -16.19 -16.32
C GLU A 738 4.03 -15.64 -17.41
N ILE A 739 2.75 -15.36 -17.11
CA ILE A 739 1.82 -14.78 -18.11
C ILE A 739 2.29 -13.39 -18.54
N VAL A 740 2.63 -12.52 -17.57
CA VAL A 740 3.04 -11.14 -17.84
C VAL A 740 4.37 -11.11 -18.59
N GLN A 741 5.32 -12.00 -18.24
CA GLN A 741 6.58 -12.16 -18.97
C GLN A 741 6.34 -12.46 -20.44
N GLN A 742 5.58 -13.52 -20.71
CA GLN A 742 5.32 -14.00 -22.06
C GLN A 742 4.62 -12.91 -22.89
N LYS A 743 3.66 -12.20 -22.28
CA LYS A 743 2.97 -11.08 -22.94
C LYS A 743 3.92 -9.95 -23.31
N LEU A 744 4.74 -9.49 -22.37
CA LEU A 744 5.71 -8.42 -22.61
C LEU A 744 6.77 -8.84 -23.63
N HIS A 745 7.26 -10.08 -23.58
CA HIS A 745 8.24 -10.63 -24.52
C HIS A 745 7.73 -10.53 -25.97
N LEU A 746 6.48 -10.92 -26.19
CA LEU A 746 5.87 -10.91 -27.51
C LEU A 746 5.55 -9.49 -27.99
N LEU A 747 5.07 -8.62 -27.09
CA LEU A 747 4.86 -7.20 -27.41
C LEU A 747 6.16 -6.48 -27.76
N MET A 748 7.30 -6.91 -27.20
CA MET A 748 8.59 -6.36 -27.58
C MET A 748 9.05 -6.78 -28.98
N GLN A 749 8.55 -7.90 -29.51
CA GLN A 749 8.90 -8.41 -30.85
C GLN A 749 7.97 -7.91 -31.95
N ALA A 750 6.70 -7.61 -31.63
CA ALA A 750 5.77 -6.88 -32.49
C ALA A 750 6.21 -5.42 -32.66
#